data_AF-A0AAE8MX46-F1
#
_entry.id   AF-A0AAE8MX46-F1
#
_cell.length_a   1.000
_cell.length_b   1.000
_cell.length_c   1.000
_cell.angle_alpha   90.00
_cell.angle_beta   90.00
_cell.angle_gamma   90.00
#
_symmetry.space_group_name_H-M   'P 1'
#
loop_
_entity.id
_entity.type
_entity.pdbx_description
1 polymer ?
#
loop_
_entity_poly.entity_id
_entity_poly.type
_entity_poly.pdbx_seq_one_letter_code
_entity_poly.pdbx_strand_id
1 'polypeptide(L)'
;MDEWALYGFLVNEFGGSEKFSIKQEKDLYKIRAPEPLDADVIAGSWYEARYLAENISELEGKISQHQQEITRIPLSDSFSIIDVIREHLEEAKVDSVYQDQVKTFIPCKKLYTIMNEESVRQALHKLKEATGRDLHPPDGEFEKWVAQISPPILKLGEGNKAVTQFRRTFAALILVGKADSIFDFINQEVNDEEMCLANFDLPAPSEESEERANQELQCAYDRFPVPCRNMVSWPKKYIRAFRSVRWEVSPPFFSTETSDKSSKLVHYELRSPDEVLPFTKGNRGPVKEGGSSQLEFYCVHESQQDLPRYTTKGKAHPVAVKRLEDKRAGQNPWKQSDKFENERYVLDRLTLAEGSPHIVKLLATFKTPGMNCTDKYHFMFEAADGTIEKLWNDEDLWREHSPGAVLSRWVARQCHGLAEGLAHVHQFPKSAVDDNPKTRGMHGDIKPGNILWYKDWILDNQPNPSGAIGGSSSEEEPFGILQIADFGVSSFHSTMTVDQAPLIGFSMDYTPPETEIWSRHLPPSDVWQLGCLLLDFATWLVTGPRGYDKFKKARSSQGLRMVRPRFSTFEQVKKNLTHVTVNPEVWKHANNLHKHNNTSPFVRDLVDLVVNHMLVVEDLESLETAHDTKRTKGSGRRISSREAKGELKKMFEAENDNAGYYSPSSPTRRFNVEKRDPLKISGTKSEIINFSDKRHWEEMAKWEASEA
;
A
#
# COMPACT_ATOMS: atom_id res chain seq x y z
N MET A 1 26.04 14.36 -34.22
CA MET A 1 25.85 14.23 -35.68
C MET A 1 24.88 13.09 -35.90
N ASP A 2 23.61 13.51 -35.92
CA ASP A 2 22.38 12.97 -36.50
C ASP A 2 22.03 11.47 -36.39
N GLU A 3 21.21 11.19 -35.36
CA GLU A 3 20.33 10.01 -35.22
C GLU A 3 19.17 9.97 -36.25
N TRP A 4 19.11 10.89 -37.21
CA TRP A 4 18.04 10.96 -38.22
C TRP A 4 18.38 10.25 -39.54
N ALA A 5 19.60 9.75 -39.73
CA ALA A 5 20.01 9.09 -40.97
C ALA A 5 19.57 7.61 -41.08
N LEU A 6 19.16 6.96 -39.98
CA LEU A 6 18.69 5.56 -40.01
C LEU A 6 17.18 5.44 -40.31
N TYR A 7 16.40 6.49 -40.05
CA TYR A 7 14.94 6.51 -40.24
C TYR A 7 14.53 6.61 -41.72
N GLY A 8 15.40 7.14 -42.59
CA GLY A 8 15.13 7.30 -44.02
C GLY A 8 15.25 6.01 -44.85
N PHE A 9 15.84 4.94 -44.32
CA PHE A 9 16.08 3.71 -45.07
C PHE A 9 15.02 2.61 -44.85
N LEU A 10 14.26 2.67 -43.75
CA LEU A 10 13.26 1.66 -43.39
C LEU A 10 11.83 1.98 -43.85
N VAL A 11 11.57 3.20 -44.32
CA VAL A 11 10.21 3.65 -44.72
C VAL A 11 9.88 3.38 -46.20
N ASN A 12 10.82 2.92 -47.02
CA ASN A 12 10.61 2.77 -48.47
C ASN A 12 10.45 1.33 -49.01
N GLU A 13 10.45 0.27 -48.19
CA GLU A 13 10.34 -1.11 -48.72
C GLU A 13 9.18 -1.99 -48.21
N PHE A 14 8.28 -1.50 -47.36
CA PHE A 14 7.11 -2.30 -46.94
C PHE A 14 5.80 -1.55 -47.10
N GLY A 15 5.48 -1.20 -48.35
CA GLY A 15 4.10 -0.97 -48.77
C GLY A 15 3.38 -2.31 -48.92
N GLY A 16 2.47 -2.63 -48.00
CA GLY A 16 1.67 -3.84 -48.07
C GLY A 16 0.53 -3.79 -47.07
N SER A 17 -0.67 -3.43 -47.55
CA SER A 17 -1.91 -3.34 -46.80
C SER A 17 -2.38 -4.71 -46.29
N GLU A 18 -2.63 -4.84 -44.98
CA GLU A 18 -3.64 -5.78 -44.48
C GLU A 18 -4.24 -5.28 -43.16
N LYS A 19 -5.54 -4.97 -43.20
CA LYS A 19 -6.34 -4.55 -42.06
C LYS A 19 -6.54 -5.73 -41.09
N PHE A 20 -5.80 -5.77 -39.98
CA PHE A 20 -6.18 -6.61 -38.85
C PHE A 20 -7.11 -5.83 -37.91
N SER A 21 -8.29 -6.42 -37.68
CA SER A 21 -9.41 -5.85 -36.94
C SER A 21 -9.12 -5.73 -35.44
N ILE A 22 -8.92 -4.50 -34.96
CA ILE A 22 -8.87 -4.08 -33.54
C ILE A 22 -10.26 -4.25 -32.91
N LYS A 23 -10.68 -5.49 -32.67
CA LYS A 23 -11.95 -5.79 -31.98
C LYS A 23 -11.85 -6.88 -30.91
N GLN A 24 -10.75 -7.63 -30.83
CA GLN A 24 -10.59 -8.69 -29.84
C GLN A 24 -9.75 -8.31 -28.60
N GLU A 25 -9.06 -7.18 -28.60
CA GLU A 25 -8.27 -6.71 -27.44
C GLU A 25 -9.07 -5.96 -26.37
N LYS A 26 -10.27 -5.46 -26.70
CA LYS A 26 -11.09 -4.65 -25.78
C LYS A 26 -11.89 -5.45 -24.75
N ASP A 27 -11.93 -6.78 -24.86
CA ASP A 27 -12.70 -7.63 -23.93
C ASP A 27 -11.81 -8.39 -22.93
N LEU A 28 -10.47 -8.36 -23.06
CA LEU A 28 -9.53 -8.99 -22.12
C LEU A 28 -9.19 -8.13 -20.89
N TYR A 29 -9.47 -6.83 -20.94
CA TYR A 29 -9.19 -5.86 -19.87
C TYR A 29 -10.42 -5.27 -19.19
N LYS A 30 -11.63 -5.77 -19.49
CA LYS A 30 -12.82 -5.43 -18.71
C LYS A 30 -12.81 -6.21 -17.40
N ILE A 31 -11.93 -5.79 -16.48
CA ILE A 31 -12.24 -5.92 -15.07
C ILE A 31 -13.51 -5.09 -14.89
N ARG A 32 -14.60 -5.76 -14.54
CA ARG A 32 -15.86 -5.12 -14.20
C ARG A 32 -15.51 -4.05 -13.17
N ALA A 33 -15.62 -2.76 -13.53
CA ALA A 33 -15.42 -1.68 -12.59
C ALA A 33 -16.27 -2.00 -11.36
N PRO A 34 -15.72 -1.92 -10.13
CA PRO A 34 -16.52 -2.07 -8.94
C PRO A 34 -17.74 -1.13 -9.04
N GLU A 35 -18.88 -1.60 -8.56
CA GLU A 35 -20.09 -0.78 -8.47
C GLU A 35 -19.75 0.58 -7.84
N PRO A 36 -20.42 1.67 -8.26
CA PRO A 36 -20.15 3.01 -7.76
C PRO A 36 -20.11 2.97 -6.23
N LEU A 37 -19.01 3.51 -5.69
CA LEU A 37 -18.77 3.68 -4.25
C LEU A 37 -20.07 4.16 -3.60
N ASP A 38 -20.54 3.45 -2.57
CA ASP A 38 -21.60 3.96 -1.71
C ASP A 38 -21.20 5.38 -1.30
N ALA A 39 -22.10 6.34 -1.50
CA ALA A 39 -21.87 7.76 -1.19
C ALA A 39 -21.39 7.98 0.28
N ASP A 40 -21.62 6.98 1.14
CA ASP A 40 -21.24 6.92 2.55
C ASP A 40 -19.70 6.81 2.78
N VAL A 41 -18.90 6.62 1.73
CA VAL A 41 -17.43 6.49 1.84
C VAL A 41 -16.69 7.83 1.69
N ILE A 42 -17.36 8.90 1.24
CA ILE A 42 -16.74 10.22 1.08
C ILE A 42 -16.33 10.75 2.46
N ALA A 43 -15.01 10.85 2.69
CA ALA A 43 -14.38 11.31 3.93
C ALA A 43 -14.73 10.55 5.24
N GLY A 44 -15.46 9.43 5.17
CA GLY A 44 -15.66 8.51 6.29
C GLY A 44 -16.59 8.99 7.43
N SER A 45 -17.54 9.88 7.14
CA SER A 45 -18.45 10.48 8.15
C SER A 45 -19.20 9.43 8.98
N TRP A 46 -19.70 8.36 8.33
CA TRP A 46 -20.39 7.27 9.01
C TRP A 46 -19.47 6.50 9.96
N TYR A 47 -18.23 6.21 9.55
CA TYR A 47 -17.25 5.52 10.40
C TYR A 47 -16.87 6.36 11.62
N GLU A 48 -16.75 7.68 11.46
CA GLU A 48 -16.52 8.59 12.58
C GLU A 48 -17.68 8.55 13.58
N ALA A 49 -18.92 8.61 13.10
CA ALA A 49 -20.11 8.55 13.94
C ALA A 49 -20.18 7.26 14.76
N ARG A 50 -19.89 6.12 14.12
CA ARG A 50 -19.78 4.82 14.79
C ARG A 50 -18.67 4.81 15.84
N TYR A 51 -17.47 5.26 15.48
CA TYR A 51 -16.34 5.36 16.41
C TYR A 51 -16.66 6.19 17.65
N LEU A 52 -17.31 7.35 17.46
CA LEU A 52 -17.72 8.22 18.57
C LEU A 52 -18.76 7.53 19.48
N ALA A 53 -19.72 6.80 18.90
CA ALA A 53 -20.73 6.06 19.65
C ALA A 53 -20.11 4.90 20.46
N GLU A 54 -19.17 4.16 19.88
CA GLU A 54 -18.44 3.08 20.57
C GLU A 54 -17.55 3.60 21.71
N ASN A 55 -17.10 4.87 21.63
CA ASN A 55 -16.27 5.53 22.63
C ASN A 55 -17.05 6.48 23.56
N ILE A 56 -18.39 6.38 23.60
CA ILE A 56 -19.22 7.41 24.22
C ILE A 56 -18.94 7.62 25.71
N SER A 57 -18.68 6.55 26.47
CA SER A 57 -18.43 6.67 27.92
C SER A 57 -17.19 7.50 28.24
N GLU A 58 -16.13 7.40 27.42
CA GLU A 58 -14.94 8.24 27.54
C GLU A 58 -15.25 9.70 27.17
N LEU A 59 -16.03 9.89 26.12
CA LEU A 59 -16.46 11.21 25.61
C LEU A 59 -17.36 11.95 26.59
N GLU A 60 -18.32 11.28 27.23
CA GLU A 60 -19.22 11.86 28.23
C GLU A 60 -18.47 12.41 29.44
N GLY A 61 -17.42 11.70 29.87
CA GLY A 61 -16.51 12.19 30.93
C GLY A 61 -15.81 13.50 30.52
N LYS A 62 -15.31 13.57 29.28
CA LYS A 62 -14.67 14.78 28.72
C LYS A 62 -15.65 15.93 28.53
N ILE A 63 -16.86 15.66 28.05
CA ILE A 63 -17.95 16.65 27.90
C ILE A 63 -18.32 17.22 29.26
N SER A 64 -18.50 16.37 30.28
CA SER A 64 -18.85 16.80 31.63
C SER A 64 -17.76 17.68 32.25
N GLN A 65 -16.49 17.32 32.07
CA GLN A 65 -15.37 18.14 32.52
C GLN A 65 -15.35 19.50 31.80
N HIS A 66 -15.49 19.50 30.47
CA HIS A 66 -15.49 20.71 29.67
C HIS A 66 -16.63 21.66 30.05
N GLN A 67 -17.82 21.12 30.31
CA GLN A 67 -18.97 21.91 30.74
C GLN A 67 -18.71 22.60 32.09
N GLN A 68 -18.03 21.92 33.02
CA GLN A 68 -17.61 22.54 34.29
C GLN A 68 -16.58 23.65 34.09
N GLU A 69 -15.65 23.49 33.14
CA GLU A 69 -14.66 24.50 32.79
C GLU A 69 -15.35 25.75 32.22
N ILE A 70 -16.22 25.60 31.22
CA ILE A 70 -16.98 26.71 30.62
C ILE A 70 -17.82 27.46 31.67
N THR A 71 -18.52 26.73 32.54
CA THR A 71 -19.41 27.33 33.55
C THR A 71 -18.66 28.20 34.57
N ARG A 72 -17.36 27.97 34.75
CA ARG A 72 -16.51 28.74 35.67
C ARG A 72 -16.00 30.04 35.05
N ILE A 73 -16.10 30.21 33.73
CA ILE A 73 -15.59 31.40 33.04
C ILE A 73 -16.59 32.55 33.28
N PRO A 74 -16.16 33.68 33.87
CA PRO A 74 -17.03 34.82 34.10
C PRO A 74 -17.36 35.51 32.77
N LEU A 75 -18.59 35.32 32.30
CA LEU A 75 -19.11 36.00 31.11
C LEU A 75 -19.38 37.48 31.40
N SER A 76 -19.16 38.35 30.41
CA SER A 76 -19.40 39.79 30.52
C SER A 76 -20.11 40.32 29.26
N ASP A 77 -20.56 41.58 29.28
CA ASP A 77 -21.22 42.20 28.12
C ASP A 77 -20.32 42.21 26.87
N SER A 78 -18.99 42.20 27.04
CA SER A 78 -17.99 42.21 25.95
C SER A 78 -17.40 40.85 25.63
N PHE A 79 -17.68 39.80 26.41
CA PHE A 79 -17.09 38.47 26.25
C PHE A 79 -18.17 37.40 26.44
N SER A 80 -18.58 36.83 25.32
CA SER A 80 -19.72 35.92 25.25
C SER A 80 -19.29 34.46 25.29
N ILE A 81 -20.25 33.56 25.53
CA ILE A 81 -20.06 32.12 25.39
C ILE A 81 -19.54 31.72 23.99
N ILE A 82 -19.88 32.48 22.95
CA ILE A 82 -19.41 32.22 21.58
C ILE A 82 -17.90 32.48 21.46
N ASP A 83 -17.39 33.48 22.19
CA ASP A 83 -15.96 33.81 22.19
C ASP A 83 -15.16 32.75 22.96
N VAL A 84 -15.71 32.26 24.08
CA VAL A 84 -15.16 31.10 24.82
C VAL A 84 -15.08 29.86 23.92
N ILE A 85 -16.18 29.53 23.22
CA ILE A 85 -16.19 28.37 22.31
C ILE A 85 -15.17 28.58 21.19
N ARG A 86 -15.05 29.78 20.63
CA ARG A 86 -14.04 30.09 19.60
C ARG A 86 -12.62 29.85 20.11
N GLU A 87 -12.30 30.35 21.31
CA GLU A 87 -10.98 30.17 21.93
C GLU A 87 -10.67 28.68 22.13
N HIS A 88 -11.59 27.92 22.71
CA HIS A 88 -11.42 26.48 22.89
C HIS A 88 -11.29 25.71 21.55
N LEU A 89 -12.00 26.12 20.50
CA LEU A 89 -11.85 25.54 19.16
C LEU A 89 -10.47 25.84 18.56
N GLU A 90 -9.96 27.06 18.72
CA GLU A 90 -8.61 27.44 18.29
C GLU A 90 -7.52 26.66 19.07
N GLU A 91 -7.67 26.53 20.38
CA GLU A 91 -6.76 25.73 21.23
C GLU A 91 -6.80 24.23 20.92
N ALA A 92 -7.92 23.73 20.39
CA ALA A 92 -8.08 22.34 20.01
C ALA A 92 -7.43 21.99 18.67
N LYS A 93 -6.95 22.98 17.90
CA LYS A 93 -6.30 22.73 16.62
C LYS A 93 -4.98 21.98 16.79
N VAL A 94 -4.75 21.03 15.90
CA VAL A 94 -3.53 20.23 15.83
C VAL A 94 -2.91 20.40 14.45
N ASP A 95 -1.58 20.48 14.40
CA ASP A 95 -0.83 20.55 13.15
C ASP A 95 -1.03 19.27 12.33
N SER A 96 -1.44 19.49 11.07
CA SER A 96 -1.42 18.49 10.00
C SER A 96 -0.22 18.73 9.11
N VAL A 97 0.49 17.66 8.77
CA VAL A 97 1.65 17.67 7.88
C VAL A 97 1.38 16.72 6.71
N TYR A 98 1.43 17.24 5.49
CA TYR A 98 1.31 16.45 4.26
C TYR A 98 2.01 17.14 3.10
N GLN A 99 2.92 16.45 2.40
CA GLN A 99 3.63 16.96 1.20
C GLN A 99 4.21 18.37 1.39
N ASP A 100 4.99 18.55 2.45
CA ASP A 100 5.61 19.82 2.90
C ASP A 100 4.64 20.94 3.28
N GLN A 101 3.33 20.72 3.18
CA GLN A 101 2.32 21.64 3.68
C GLN A 101 2.06 21.38 5.16
N VAL A 102 2.00 22.47 5.92
CA VAL A 102 1.50 22.47 7.29
C VAL A 102 0.15 23.19 7.30
N LYS A 103 -0.89 22.46 7.67
CA LYS A 103 -2.24 22.97 7.92
C LYS A 103 -2.61 22.64 9.36
N THR A 104 -3.82 23.02 9.79
CA THR A 104 -4.35 22.64 11.11
C THR A 104 -5.72 21.99 10.97
N PHE A 105 -6.10 21.14 11.91
CA PHE A 105 -7.45 20.61 12.02
C PHE A 105 -7.86 20.39 13.47
N ILE A 106 -9.16 20.25 13.71
CA ILE A 106 -9.73 19.94 15.04
C ILE A 106 -10.07 18.45 15.08
N PRO A 107 -9.46 17.65 15.99
CA PRO A 107 -9.81 16.25 16.15
C PRO A 107 -11.28 16.03 16.56
N CYS A 108 -11.95 15.01 16.02
CA CYS A 108 -13.40 14.84 16.21
C CYS A 108 -13.78 14.74 17.69
N LYS A 109 -13.04 13.96 18.50
CA LYS A 109 -13.29 13.87 19.95
C LYS A 109 -13.26 15.25 20.64
N LYS A 110 -12.35 16.14 20.22
CA LYS A 110 -12.26 17.52 20.75
C LYS A 110 -13.40 18.39 20.24
N LEU A 111 -13.68 18.35 18.94
CA LEU A 111 -14.79 19.09 18.34
C LEU A 111 -16.11 18.77 19.02
N TYR A 112 -16.41 17.49 19.25
CA TYR A 112 -17.66 17.03 19.86
C TYR A 112 -17.71 17.30 21.37
N THR A 113 -16.55 17.35 22.03
CA THR A 113 -16.45 17.80 23.43
C THR A 113 -16.81 19.27 23.55
N ILE A 114 -16.32 20.12 22.64
CA ILE A 114 -16.54 21.58 22.67
C ILE A 114 -17.95 21.93 22.15
N MET A 115 -18.33 21.37 21.01
CA MET A 115 -19.63 21.57 20.35
C MET A 115 -20.67 20.56 20.86
N ASN A 116 -20.76 20.42 22.18
CA ASN A 116 -21.77 19.60 22.85
C ASN A 116 -23.13 20.31 22.90
N GLU A 117 -24.18 19.57 23.25
CA GLU A 117 -25.56 20.05 23.26
C GLU A 117 -25.74 21.32 24.11
N GLU A 118 -25.15 21.36 25.30
CA GLU A 118 -25.30 22.49 26.22
C GLU A 118 -24.56 23.74 25.71
N SER A 119 -23.34 23.56 25.19
CA SER A 119 -22.55 24.68 24.67
C SER A 119 -23.23 25.29 23.45
N VAL A 120 -23.81 24.46 22.59
CA VAL A 120 -24.64 24.89 21.45
C VAL A 120 -25.90 25.61 21.94
N ARG A 121 -26.61 25.06 22.94
CA ARG A 121 -27.80 25.68 23.53
C ARG A 121 -27.51 27.10 24.04
N GLN A 122 -26.43 27.26 24.82
CA GLN A 122 -26.02 28.55 25.36
C GLN A 122 -25.62 29.53 24.25
N ALA A 123 -24.86 29.07 23.24
CA ALA A 123 -24.49 29.89 22.09
C ALA A 123 -25.72 30.39 21.30
N LEU A 124 -26.70 29.51 21.04
CA LEU A 124 -27.94 29.89 20.36
C LEU A 124 -28.79 30.85 21.18
N HIS A 125 -28.87 30.67 22.51
CA HIS A 125 -29.53 31.63 23.38
C HIS A 125 -28.89 33.01 23.27
N LYS A 126 -27.55 33.07 23.25
CA LYS A 126 -26.85 34.34 23.12
C LYS A 126 -27.03 35.00 21.76
N LEU A 127 -27.04 34.21 20.68
CA LEU A 127 -27.36 34.71 19.35
C LEU A 127 -28.80 35.24 19.28
N LYS A 128 -29.74 34.58 19.96
CA LYS A 128 -31.15 35.01 20.04
C LYS A 128 -31.29 36.36 20.76
N GLU A 129 -30.49 36.62 21.80
CA GLU A 129 -30.48 37.94 22.45
C GLU A 129 -29.91 39.05 21.55
N ALA A 130 -28.91 38.70 20.74
CA ALA A 130 -28.15 39.66 19.93
C ALA A 130 -28.81 39.97 18.56
N THR A 131 -29.50 38.99 17.97
CA THR A 131 -30.21 39.12 16.70
C THR A 131 -31.69 39.43 16.97
N GLY A 132 -32.33 40.32 16.21
CA GLY A 132 -33.76 40.62 16.42
C GLY A 132 -34.67 39.43 16.07
N ARG A 133 -35.98 39.54 16.38
CA ARG A 133 -36.95 38.43 16.32
C ARG A 133 -37.10 37.72 14.96
N ASP A 134 -36.72 38.36 13.86
CA ASP A 134 -37.03 37.89 12.49
C ASP A 134 -36.13 36.74 11.99
N LEU A 135 -34.99 36.47 12.64
CA LEU A 135 -34.08 35.37 12.30
C LEU A 135 -34.21 34.16 13.24
N HIS A 136 -35.13 34.22 14.21
CA HIS A 136 -35.26 33.18 15.22
C HIS A 136 -36.06 31.98 14.73
N PRO A 137 -35.81 30.79 15.27
CA PRO A 137 -36.76 29.69 15.18
C PRO A 137 -38.12 30.14 15.73
N PRO A 138 -39.25 29.74 15.10
CA PRO A 138 -40.58 29.92 15.66
C PRO A 138 -40.64 29.42 17.11
N ASP A 139 -41.46 30.06 17.95
CA ASP A 139 -41.62 29.64 19.36
C ASP A 139 -41.99 28.15 19.42
N GLY A 140 -41.14 27.35 20.11
CA GLY A 140 -41.26 25.90 20.20
C GLY A 140 -40.26 25.09 19.35
N GLU A 141 -39.54 25.70 18.41
CA GLU A 141 -38.54 25.00 17.58
C GLU A 141 -37.09 25.09 18.12
N PHE A 142 -36.85 25.81 19.21
CA PHE A 142 -35.50 26.03 19.75
C PHE A 142 -34.74 24.72 20.05
N GLU A 143 -35.37 23.78 20.78
CA GLU A 143 -34.74 22.49 21.09
C GLU A 143 -34.56 21.61 19.85
N LYS A 144 -35.43 21.75 18.83
CA LYS A 144 -35.28 21.07 17.54
C LYS A 144 -34.01 21.53 16.82
N TRP A 145 -33.73 22.83 16.88
CA TRP A 145 -32.52 23.41 16.28
C TRP A 145 -31.25 23.02 17.04
N VAL A 146 -31.27 23.02 18.37
CA VAL A 146 -30.18 22.48 19.20
C VAL A 146 -29.90 21.02 18.80
N ALA A 147 -30.94 20.20 18.67
CA ALA A 147 -30.83 18.80 18.27
C ALA A 147 -30.37 18.60 16.81
N GLN A 148 -30.67 19.53 15.89
CA GLN A 148 -30.15 19.50 14.51
C GLN A 148 -28.68 19.91 14.45
N ILE A 149 -28.25 20.86 15.27
CA ILE A 149 -26.85 21.29 15.28
C ILE A 149 -25.98 20.26 16.01
N SER A 150 -26.39 19.84 17.20
CA SER A 150 -25.63 18.93 18.05
C SER A 150 -26.51 17.76 18.50
N PRO A 151 -26.86 16.83 17.59
CA PRO A 151 -27.59 15.62 17.99
C PRO A 151 -26.80 14.78 19.00
N PRO A 152 -27.48 14.02 19.88
CA PRO A 152 -26.84 13.11 20.82
C PRO A 152 -25.92 12.12 20.11
N ILE A 153 -24.74 11.86 20.68
CA ILE A 153 -23.70 11.03 20.05
C ILE A 153 -24.21 9.62 19.71
N LEU A 154 -25.00 8.99 20.59
CA LEU A 154 -25.59 7.67 20.34
C LEU A 154 -26.42 7.61 19.07
N LYS A 155 -27.11 8.71 18.72
CA LYS A 155 -27.98 8.74 17.54
C LYS A 155 -27.19 8.86 16.24
N LEU A 156 -25.93 9.31 16.28
CA LEU A 156 -25.14 9.59 15.08
C LEU A 156 -24.85 8.36 14.24
N GLY A 157 -24.70 7.20 14.88
CA GLY A 157 -24.39 5.91 14.25
C GLY A 157 -25.57 4.94 14.23
N GLU A 158 -26.79 5.39 14.54
CA GLU A 158 -27.98 4.54 14.46
C GLU A 158 -28.38 4.35 12.98
N GLY A 159 -28.09 3.16 12.44
CA GLY A 159 -28.44 2.76 11.08
C GLY A 159 -27.24 2.80 10.11
N ASN A 160 -27.54 2.69 8.82
CA ASN A 160 -26.52 2.55 7.77
C ASN A 160 -26.04 3.90 7.20
N LYS A 161 -26.38 5.04 7.82
CA LYS A 161 -26.02 6.38 7.34
C LYS A 161 -25.75 7.33 8.50
N ALA A 162 -24.88 8.31 8.28
CA ALA A 162 -24.62 9.37 9.25
C ALA A 162 -25.86 10.26 9.43
N VAL A 163 -26.14 10.68 10.67
CA VAL A 163 -27.22 11.64 10.94
C VAL A 163 -26.84 13.02 10.40
N THR A 164 -27.76 13.61 9.65
CA THR A 164 -27.66 15.01 9.21
C THR A 164 -27.53 15.94 10.41
N GLN A 165 -26.46 16.71 10.46
CA GLN A 165 -26.17 17.63 11.55
C GLN A 165 -25.46 18.90 11.04
N PHE A 166 -25.44 19.94 11.88
CA PHE A 166 -24.78 21.21 11.57
C PHE A 166 -23.63 21.53 12.55
N ARG A 167 -23.08 20.51 13.23
CA ARG A 167 -22.08 20.69 14.30
C ARG A 167 -20.81 21.33 13.76
N ARG A 168 -20.26 20.80 12.66
CA ARG A 168 -19.05 21.34 11.99
C ARG A 168 -19.37 22.66 11.32
N THR A 169 -20.52 22.77 10.66
CA THR A 169 -20.97 24.02 10.06
C THR A 169 -21.00 25.14 11.09
N PHE A 170 -21.59 24.90 12.26
CA PHE A 170 -21.65 25.91 13.32
C PHE A 170 -20.27 26.24 13.89
N ALA A 171 -19.41 25.23 14.11
CA ALA A 171 -18.03 25.46 14.55
C ALA A 171 -17.24 26.33 13.56
N ALA A 172 -17.37 26.07 12.26
CA ALA A 172 -16.74 26.87 11.21
C ALA A 172 -17.24 28.32 11.22
N LEU A 173 -18.55 28.53 11.39
CA LEU A 173 -19.14 29.86 11.51
C LEU A 173 -18.64 30.62 12.74
N ILE A 174 -18.51 29.93 13.89
CA ILE A 174 -17.96 30.53 15.13
C ILE A 174 -16.51 30.99 14.91
N LEU A 175 -15.66 30.12 14.35
CA LEU A 175 -14.25 30.40 14.05
C LEU A 175 -14.07 31.58 13.08
N VAL A 176 -14.95 31.69 12.07
CA VAL A 176 -14.92 32.81 11.11
C VAL A 176 -15.50 34.12 11.68
N GLY A 177 -16.18 34.07 12.83
CA GLY A 177 -16.84 35.22 13.42
C GLY A 177 -18.20 35.56 12.78
N LYS A 178 -18.90 34.53 12.29
CA LYS A 178 -20.21 34.60 11.62
C LYS A 178 -21.21 33.62 12.22
N ALA A 179 -21.16 33.42 13.54
CA ALA A 179 -22.00 32.47 14.28
C ALA A 179 -23.51 32.71 14.07
N ASP A 180 -23.92 33.97 13.89
CA ASP A 180 -25.28 34.39 13.56
C ASP A 180 -25.79 33.84 12.22
N SER A 181 -24.91 33.43 11.31
CA SER A 181 -25.32 32.88 10.02
C SER A 181 -25.81 31.42 10.10
N ILE A 182 -25.76 30.78 11.27
CA ILE A 182 -26.22 29.39 11.44
C ILE A 182 -27.71 29.23 11.08
N PHE A 183 -28.53 30.24 11.35
CA PHE A 183 -29.96 30.22 11.03
C PHE A 183 -30.20 30.10 9.53
N ASP A 184 -29.39 30.80 8.74
CA ASP A 184 -29.46 30.76 7.29
C ASP A 184 -29.02 29.41 6.72
N PHE A 185 -27.98 28.80 7.30
CA PHE A 185 -27.48 27.49 6.87
C PHE A 185 -28.49 26.39 7.15
N ILE A 186 -29.15 26.41 8.32
CA ILE A 186 -30.22 25.47 8.66
C ILE A 186 -31.40 25.61 7.69
N ASN A 187 -31.86 26.84 7.44
CA ASN A 187 -32.97 27.11 6.53
C ASN A 187 -32.68 26.72 5.07
N GLN A 188 -31.41 26.74 4.66
CA GLN A 188 -30.95 26.33 3.33
C GLN A 188 -30.51 24.85 3.28
N GLU A 189 -30.65 24.11 4.39
CA GLU A 189 -30.26 22.71 4.52
C GLU A 189 -28.77 22.44 4.24
N VAL A 190 -27.92 23.45 4.44
CA VAL A 190 -26.45 23.36 4.25
C VAL A 190 -25.80 22.79 5.52
N ASN A 191 -25.99 21.49 5.70
CA ASN A 191 -25.47 20.70 6.82
C ASN A 191 -23.95 20.45 6.70
N ASP A 192 -23.38 19.66 7.62
CA ASP A 192 -21.95 19.33 7.65
C ASP A 192 -21.43 18.68 6.35
N GLU A 193 -22.22 17.79 5.72
CA GLU A 193 -21.86 17.11 4.47
C GLU A 193 -21.98 18.06 3.29
N GLU A 194 -23.11 18.77 3.19
CA GLU A 194 -23.36 19.77 2.15
C GLU A 194 -22.33 20.92 2.21
N MET A 195 -21.87 21.34 3.38
CA MET A 195 -20.79 22.34 3.51
C MET A 195 -19.49 21.89 2.84
N CYS A 196 -19.19 20.58 2.91
CA CYS A 196 -17.95 20.03 2.35
C CYS A 196 -18.08 19.76 0.85
N LEU A 197 -19.29 19.46 0.37
CA LEU A 197 -19.60 19.30 -1.04
C LEU A 197 -19.84 20.64 -1.74
N ALA A 198 -20.30 21.67 -1.04
CA ALA A 198 -20.66 22.95 -1.65
C ALA A 198 -19.45 23.59 -2.36
N ASN A 199 -19.69 24.01 -3.60
CA ASN A 199 -18.76 24.85 -4.32
C ASN A 199 -18.97 26.31 -3.91
N PHE A 200 -18.10 26.84 -3.04
CA PHE A 200 -18.11 28.24 -2.65
C PHE A 200 -17.46 29.16 -3.69
N ASP A 201 -16.94 28.63 -4.80
CA ASP A 201 -16.44 29.41 -5.93
C ASP A 201 -17.57 29.78 -6.89
N LEU A 202 -18.06 31.02 -6.74
CA LEU A 202 -18.60 31.77 -7.87
C LEU A 202 -17.54 32.78 -8.29
N PRO A 203 -17.04 32.76 -9.53
CA PRO A 203 -16.43 33.96 -10.09
C PRO A 203 -17.54 35.01 -10.21
N ALA A 204 -17.26 36.25 -9.79
CA ALA A 204 -17.92 37.36 -10.46
C ALA A 204 -17.48 37.27 -11.93
N PRO A 205 -18.39 37.26 -12.91
CA PRO A 205 -17.97 37.23 -14.32
C PRO A 205 -17.05 38.43 -14.57
N SER A 206 -15.79 38.16 -14.90
CA SER A 206 -14.84 39.16 -15.40
C SER A 206 -14.85 39.12 -16.92
N GLU A 207 -14.84 40.28 -17.56
CA GLU A 207 -14.99 40.48 -19.01
C GLU A 207 -13.89 39.85 -19.89
N GLU A 208 -12.86 39.22 -19.32
CA GLU A 208 -11.78 38.61 -20.11
C GLU A 208 -11.89 37.08 -20.08
N SER A 209 -12.49 36.54 -21.16
CA SER A 209 -12.62 35.13 -21.58
C SER A 209 -13.65 34.25 -20.85
N GLU A 210 -14.93 34.52 -21.12
CA GLU A 210 -16.10 33.72 -20.74
C GLU A 210 -15.98 32.21 -21.02
N GLU A 211 -15.37 31.78 -22.14
CA GLU A 211 -15.37 30.35 -22.52
C GLU A 211 -14.53 29.45 -21.61
N ARG A 212 -13.38 29.94 -21.09
CA ARG A 212 -12.49 29.15 -20.23
C ARG A 212 -13.00 29.09 -18.79
N ALA A 213 -13.48 30.24 -18.30
CA ALA A 213 -14.17 30.32 -17.02
C ALA A 213 -15.45 29.48 -17.01
N ASN A 214 -16.22 29.45 -18.12
CA ASN A 214 -17.42 28.63 -18.25
C ASN A 214 -17.12 27.13 -18.32
N GLN A 215 -16.02 26.69 -18.95
CA GLN A 215 -15.61 25.28 -18.93
C GLN A 215 -15.15 24.81 -17.54
N GLU A 216 -14.37 25.62 -16.83
CA GLU A 216 -13.96 25.34 -15.44
C GLU A 216 -15.17 25.39 -14.49
N LEU A 217 -16.12 26.31 -14.71
CA LEU A 217 -17.41 26.36 -14.02
C LEU A 217 -18.24 25.10 -14.28
N GLN A 218 -18.40 24.68 -15.52
CA GLN A 218 -19.23 23.53 -15.89
C GLN A 218 -18.70 22.26 -15.22
N CYS A 219 -17.37 22.04 -15.24
CA CYS A 219 -16.73 20.91 -14.57
C CYS A 219 -16.81 20.94 -13.02
N ALA A 220 -16.99 22.12 -12.43
CA ALA A 220 -17.19 22.29 -11.00
C ALA A 220 -18.68 22.19 -10.60
N TYR A 221 -19.59 22.69 -11.45
CA TYR A 221 -21.04 22.57 -11.31
C TYR A 221 -21.53 21.12 -11.46
N ASP A 222 -20.94 20.35 -12.37
CA ASP A 222 -21.28 18.93 -12.57
C ASP A 222 -20.84 18.04 -11.39
N ARG A 223 -19.92 18.52 -10.52
CA ARG A 223 -19.41 17.76 -9.36
C ARG A 223 -20.04 18.14 -8.03
N PHE A 224 -20.55 19.36 -7.87
CA PHE A 224 -20.90 19.92 -6.56
C PHE A 224 -22.09 20.88 -6.66
N PRO A 225 -23.32 20.43 -6.37
CA PRO A 225 -24.49 21.29 -6.39
C PRO A 225 -24.52 22.20 -5.14
N VAL A 226 -25.18 23.35 -5.29
CA VAL A 226 -25.56 24.34 -4.24
C VAL A 226 -24.56 25.50 -3.97
N PRO A 227 -24.85 26.69 -4.54
CA PRO A 227 -24.35 27.96 -4.02
C PRO A 227 -25.12 28.36 -2.75
N CYS A 228 -24.41 28.69 -1.66
CA CYS A 228 -25.01 29.36 -0.50
C CYS A 228 -25.38 30.81 -0.87
N ARG A 229 -26.67 31.09 -1.11
CA ARG A 229 -27.16 32.40 -1.57
C ARG A 229 -26.86 33.55 -0.58
N ASN A 230 -26.66 33.25 0.71
CA ASN A 230 -26.46 34.28 1.74
C ASN A 230 -25.00 34.72 1.94
N MET A 231 -24.01 33.91 1.50
CA MET A 231 -22.60 34.31 1.55
C MET A 231 -22.28 35.44 0.56
N VAL A 232 -23.15 35.74 -0.40
CA VAL A 232 -22.99 36.84 -1.36
C VAL A 232 -22.85 38.20 -0.65
N SER A 233 -23.47 38.35 0.52
CA SER A 233 -23.39 39.57 1.34
C SER A 233 -22.11 39.67 2.18
N TRP A 234 -21.36 38.58 2.32
CA TRP A 234 -20.18 38.56 3.19
C TRP A 234 -18.99 39.27 2.52
N PRO A 235 -18.22 40.05 3.29
CA PRO A 235 -16.93 40.52 2.81
C PRO A 235 -16.03 39.34 2.41
N LYS A 236 -15.31 39.47 1.28
CA LYS A 236 -14.46 38.42 0.69
C LYS A 236 -13.49 37.76 1.69
N LYS A 237 -13.02 38.50 2.70
CA LYS A 237 -12.15 37.95 3.76
C LYS A 237 -12.80 36.83 4.57
N TYR A 238 -14.10 36.95 4.90
CA TYR A 238 -14.84 35.93 5.65
C TYR A 238 -15.15 34.72 4.79
N ILE A 239 -15.44 34.94 3.49
CA ILE A 239 -15.62 33.85 2.53
C ILE A 239 -14.32 33.03 2.42
N ARG A 240 -13.17 33.69 2.27
CA ARG A 240 -11.86 33.02 2.24
C ARG A 240 -11.55 32.28 3.55
N ALA A 241 -11.83 32.90 4.69
CA ALA A 241 -11.64 32.26 5.99
C ALA A 241 -12.52 31.00 6.13
N PHE A 242 -13.81 31.08 5.79
CA PHE A 242 -14.73 29.95 5.83
C PHE A 242 -14.30 28.79 4.91
N ARG A 243 -13.78 29.10 3.72
CA ARG A 243 -13.23 28.09 2.80
C ARG A 243 -12.06 27.31 3.37
N SER A 244 -11.22 27.94 4.18
CA SER A 244 -10.11 27.27 4.89
C SER A 244 -10.66 26.47 6.06
N VAL A 245 -11.39 27.16 6.95
CA VAL A 245 -11.85 26.62 8.23
C VAL A 245 -12.77 25.42 8.08
N ARG A 246 -13.57 25.34 7.00
CA ARG A 246 -14.42 24.15 6.76
C ARG A 246 -13.61 22.86 6.69
N TRP A 247 -12.38 22.90 6.18
CA TRP A 247 -11.50 21.73 6.12
C TRP A 247 -10.78 21.47 7.43
N GLU A 248 -10.59 22.50 8.26
CA GLU A 248 -10.04 22.38 9.61
C GLU A 248 -11.01 21.64 10.55
N VAL A 249 -12.32 21.84 10.39
CA VAL A 249 -13.35 21.17 11.21
C VAL A 249 -13.88 19.85 10.62
N SER A 250 -13.54 19.55 9.37
CA SER A 250 -14.02 18.37 8.62
C SER A 250 -12.89 17.51 8.06
N PRO A 251 -11.85 17.14 8.83
CA PRO A 251 -10.84 16.20 8.35
C PRO A 251 -11.47 14.82 8.06
N PRO A 252 -10.92 14.03 7.12
CA PRO A 252 -11.41 12.69 6.84
C PRO A 252 -11.13 11.73 8.00
N PHE A 253 -12.00 10.73 8.17
CA PHE A 253 -11.86 9.68 9.17
C PHE A 253 -11.55 8.33 8.51
N PHE A 254 -10.40 7.74 8.86
CA PHE A 254 -9.96 6.47 8.26
C PHE A 254 -10.39 5.27 9.09
N SER A 255 -11.04 4.29 8.48
CA SER A 255 -11.49 3.05 9.13
C SER A 255 -11.51 1.89 8.13
N THR A 256 -11.81 0.70 8.64
CA THR A 256 -12.06 -0.50 7.83
C THR A 256 -13.48 -0.96 8.00
N GLU A 257 -14.11 -1.41 6.92
CA GLU A 257 -15.46 -1.93 6.98
C GLU A 257 -15.43 -3.34 7.57
N THR A 258 -15.88 -3.48 8.81
CA THR A 258 -15.95 -4.78 9.48
C THR A 258 -17.40 -5.23 9.56
N SER A 259 -17.73 -6.28 8.80
CA SER A 259 -19.00 -7.00 8.91
C SER A 259 -18.78 -8.36 9.57
N ASP A 260 -19.84 -8.96 10.14
CA ASP A 260 -19.81 -10.29 10.76
C ASP A 260 -19.30 -11.42 9.83
N LYS A 261 -19.12 -11.14 8.53
CA LYS A 261 -18.73 -12.12 7.51
C LYS A 261 -17.49 -11.72 6.68
N SER A 262 -17.03 -10.46 6.72
CA SER A 262 -15.81 -10.01 6.02
C SER A 262 -15.37 -8.61 6.47
N SER A 263 -14.04 -8.41 6.53
CA SER A 263 -13.40 -7.10 6.64
C SER A 263 -13.04 -6.56 5.25
N LYS A 264 -13.69 -5.51 4.76
CA LYS A 264 -13.42 -4.93 3.44
C LYS A 264 -12.56 -3.67 3.56
N LEU A 265 -11.58 -3.54 2.67
CA LEU A 265 -10.75 -2.33 2.59
C LEU A 265 -11.51 -1.18 1.91
N VAL A 266 -11.57 -0.05 2.61
CA VAL A 266 -12.29 1.15 2.19
C VAL A 266 -11.39 2.02 1.29
N HIS A 267 -11.98 2.60 0.24
CA HIS A 267 -11.33 3.59 -0.64
C HIS A 267 -11.85 4.99 -0.34
N TYR A 268 -11.04 5.86 0.24
CA TYR A 268 -11.46 7.22 0.58
C TYR A 268 -11.20 8.19 -0.57
N GLU A 269 -12.21 8.96 -0.97
CA GLU A 269 -12.04 10.05 -1.91
C GLU A 269 -12.04 11.38 -1.17
N LEU A 270 -10.94 12.15 -1.30
CA LEU A 270 -10.91 13.52 -0.80
C LEU A 270 -11.78 14.40 -1.69
N ARG A 271 -12.53 15.28 -1.05
CA ARG A 271 -13.50 16.18 -1.67
C ARG A 271 -12.82 17.37 -2.34
N SER A 272 -11.64 17.76 -1.86
CA SER A 272 -10.90 18.92 -2.34
C SER A 272 -9.39 18.76 -2.14
N PRO A 273 -8.55 19.38 -2.99
CA PRO A 273 -7.12 19.54 -2.70
C PRO A 273 -6.84 20.30 -1.39
N ASP A 274 -7.79 21.11 -0.94
CA ASP A 274 -7.65 21.90 0.29
C ASP A 274 -8.00 21.12 1.56
N GLU A 275 -8.62 19.95 1.42
CA GLU A 275 -8.99 19.09 2.54
C GLU A 275 -7.77 18.73 3.40
N VAL A 276 -7.91 18.82 4.72
CA VAL A 276 -6.82 18.61 5.68
C VAL A 276 -6.76 17.13 6.07
N LEU A 277 -5.75 16.41 5.58
CA LEU A 277 -5.51 15.04 6.02
C LEU A 277 -5.11 15.01 7.50
N PRO A 278 -5.61 14.06 8.31
CA PRO A 278 -5.34 13.98 9.75
C PRO A 278 -3.96 13.37 10.05
N PHE A 279 -2.94 13.73 9.26
CA PHE A 279 -1.57 13.26 9.41
C PHE A 279 -0.78 14.23 10.27
N THR A 280 -0.20 13.72 11.34
CA THR A 280 0.71 14.46 12.22
C THR A 280 2.15 14.04 11.91
N LYS A 281 3.11 14.88 12.31
CA LYS A 281 4.53 14.64 12.02
C LYS A 281 5.00 13.33 12.67
N GLY A 282 5.41 12.38 11.83
CA GLY A 282 6.04 11.14 12.29
C GLY A 282 7.51 11.35 12.68
N ASN A 283 8.02 10.53 13.59
CA ASN A 283 9.44 10.53 14.00
C ASN A 283 10.39 9.91 12.94
N ARG A 284 9.90 9.50 11.76
CA ARG A 284 10.71 8.84 10.74
C ARG A 284 11.11 9.83 9.64
N GLY A 285 12.40 9.78 9.31
CA GLY A 285 13.08 10.67 8.36
C GLY A 285 12.64 10.54 6.90
N PRO A 286 13.41 11.10 5.96
CA PRO A 286 12.93 11.71 4.73
C PRO A 286 12.22 10.75 3.76
N VAL A 287 11.48 11.36 2.84
CA VAL A 287 10.88 10.77 1.63
C VAL A 287 11.83 9.76 0.99
N LYS A 288 11.34 8.57 0.68
CA LYS A 288 12.03 7.63 -0.21
C LYS A 288 11.39 7.68 -1.59
N GLU A 289 12.15 8.14 -2.58
CA GLU A 289 11.76 8.07 -3.99
C GLU A 289 12.22 6.73 -4.60
N GLY A 290 11.32 6.04 -5.30
CA GLY A 290 11.66 4.83 -6.06
C GLY A 290 10.82 4.75 -7.32
N GLY A 291 11.49 4.66 -8.49
CA GLY A 291 10.89 4.36 -9.79
C GLY A 291 9.63 5.15 -10.17
N SER A 292 8.47 4.60 -9.82
CA SER A 292 7.11 5.08 -10.13
C SER A 292 6.25 5.37 -8.88
N SER A 293 6.85 5.59 -7.72
CA SER A 293 6.12 5.95 -6.50
C SER A 293 6.95 6.77 -5.52
N GLN A 294 6.27 7.61 -4.75
CA GLN A 294 6.84 8.33 -3.61
C GLN A 294 6.32 7.71 -2.32
N LEU A 295 7.23 7.40 -1.39
CA LEU A 295 6.89 6.84 -0.08
C LEU A 295 7.19 7.86 1.02
N GLU A 296 6.17 8.15 1.83
CA GLU A 296 6.22 9.11 2.93
C GLU A 296 5.71 8.47 4.23
N PHE A 297 6.11 9.00 5.39
CA PHE A 297 5.77 8.43 6.69
C PHE A 297 5.05 9.45 7.56
N TYR A 298 3.94 9.03 8.16
CA TYR A 298 3.05 9.89 8.93
C TYR A 298 2.55 9.19 10.18
N CYS A 299 2.10 9.95 11.18
CA CYS A 299 1.25 9.41 12.24
C CYS A 299 -0.19 9.86 11.98
N VAL A 300 -1.12 8.94 11.77
CA VAL A 300 -2.55 9.30 11.70
C VAL A 300 -3.02 9.68 13.10
N HIS A 301 -3.75 10.78 13.25
CA HIS A 301 -4.22 11.23 14.56
C HIS A 301 -5.16 10.17 15.19
N GLU A 302 -5.02 9.90 16.48
CA GLU A 302 -5.74 8.80 17.17
C GLU A 302 -7.27 8.95 17.14
N SER A 303 -7.76 10.19 17.20
CA SER A 303 -9.19 10.50 17.11
C SER A 303 -9.69 10.63 15.67
N GLN A 304 -8.86 10.36 14.66
CA GLN A 304 -9.25 10.42 13.25
C GLN A 304 -9.05 9.08 12.53
N GLN A 305 -8.95 8.01 13.31
CA GLN A 305 -8.84 6.67 12.78
C GLN A 305 -9.50 5.62 13.66
N ASP A 306 -10.05 4.63 12.99
CA ASP A 306 -10.33 3.32 13.54
C ASP A 306 -9.83 2.23 12.60
N LEU A 307 -8.51 2.26 12.38
CA LEU A 307 -7.79 1.33 11.54
C LEU A 307 -7.25 0.15 12.38
N PRO A 308 -7.25 -1.08 11.83
CA PRO A 308 -6.60 -2.23 12.44
C PRO A 308 -5.09 -1.98 12.52
N ARG A 309 -4.49 -2.20 13.69
CA ARG A 309 -3.05 -2.01 13.91
C ARG A 309 -2.37 -3.32 14.24
N TYR A 310 -1.21 -3.57 13.64
CA TYR A 310 -0.54 -4.87 13.71
C TYR A 310 0.80 -4.84 14.47
N THR A 311 1.08 -3.71 15.12
CA THR A 311 2.28 -3.54 15.94
C THR A 311 1.92 -3.31 17.40
N THR A 312 2.82 -3.65 18.32
CA THR A 312 2.61 -3.44 19.76
C THR A 312 2.46 -1.96 20.15
N LYS A 313 2.85 -1.04 19.25
CA LYS A 313 2.70 0.42 19.39
C LYS A 313 1.31 0.92 19.00
N GLY A 314 0.43 0.08 18.45
CA GLY A 314 -0.96 0.43 18.16
C GLY A 314 -1.10 1.66 17.26
N LYS A 315 -2.09 2.51 17.55
CA LYS A 315 -2.40 3.74 16.78
C LYS A 315 -1.25 4.77 16.78
N ALA A 316 -0.31 4.69 17.73
CA ALA A 316 0.86 5.57 17.79
C ALA A 316 1.98 5.18 16.81
N HIS A 317 1.95 3.95 16.24
CA HIS A 317 2.93 3.55 15.25
C HIS A 317 2.74 4.35 13.95
N PRO A 318 3.82 4.76 13.26
CA PRO A 318 3.68 5.46 12.00
C PRO A 318 3.07 4.58 10.90
N VAL A 319 2.40 5.21 9.95
CA VAL A 319 1.98 4.62 8.68
C VAL A 319 2.93 5.03 7.56
N ALA A 320 3.04 4.19 6.55
CA ALA A 320 3.73 4.48 5.30
C ALA A 320 2.68 4.77 4.21
N VAL A 321 2.76 5.93 3.58
CA VAL A 321 1.87 6.36 2.50
C VAL A 321 2.63 6.28 1.19
N LYS A 322 2.26 5.30 0.35
CA LYS A 322 2.79 5.13 -1.00
C LYS A 322 1.88 5.88 -1.97
N ARG A 323 2.41 6.92 -2.59
CA ARG A 323 1.76 7.65 -3.68
C ARG A 323 2.23 7.10 -5.01
N LEU A 324 1.29 6.75 -5.89
CA LEU A 324 1.64 6.38 -7.26
C LEU A 324 2.07 7.63 -8.03
N GLU A 325 3.28 7.60 -8.59
CA GLU A 325 3.79 8.64 -9.49
C GLU A 325 3.97 8.05 -10.88
N ASP A 326 3.14 8.45 -11.82
CA ASP A 326 3.39 8.12 -13.21
C ASP A 326 3.91 9.36 -13.95
N LYS A 327 5.25 9.48 -13.99
CA LYS A 327 5.96 10.53 -14.73
C LYS A 327 5.65 10.51 -16.24
N ARG A 328 5.03 9.45 -16.75
CA ARG A 328 4.56 9.29 -18.14
C ARG A 328 3.03 9.44 -18.29
N ALA A 329 2.26 9.46 -17.20
CA ALA A 329 0.79 9.61 -17.25
C ALA A 329 0.30 11.00 -17.71
N GLY A 330 1.20 11.98 -17.86
CA GLY A 330 0.90 13.19 -18.62
C GLY A 330 0.40 12.92 -20.05
N GLN A 331 0.60 11.70 -20.57
CA GLN A 331 0.11 11.26 -21.87
C GLN A 331 -1.16 10.37 -21.81
N ASN A 332 -1.51 9.78 -20.65
CA ASN A 332 -2.73 8.95 -20.50
C ASN A 332 -3.11 8.71 -19.01
N PRO A 333 -4.05 9.47 -18.44
CA PRO A 333 -4.52 9.32 -17.05
C PRO A 333 -5.10 7.94 -16.70
N TRP A 334 -5.70 7.25 -17.69
CA TRP A 334 -6.36 5.96 -17.50
C TRP A 334 -5.37 4.86 -17.06
N LYS A 335 -4.10 4.94 -17.47
CA LYS A 335 -3.06 3.97 -17.09
C LYS A 335 -2.71 3.98 -15.59
N GLN A 336 -2.90 5.10 -14.89
CA GLN A 336 -2.63 5.19 -13.45
C GLN A 336 -3.74 4.55 -12.62
N SER A 337 -5.00 4.75 -13.03
CA SER A 337 -6.17 4.10 -12.41
C SER A 337 -6.09 2.57 -12.53
N ASP A 338 -5.70 2.05 -13.71
CA ASP A 338 -5.58 0.60 -13.90
C ASP A 338 -4.49 -0.02 -13.00
N LYS A 339 -3.34 0.65 -12.86
CA LYS A 339 -2.27 0.21 -11.94
C LYS A 339 -2.74 0.23 -10.49
N PHE A 340 -3.44 1.28 -10.10
CA PHE A 340 -4.02 1.41 -8.75
C PHE A 340 -5.00 0.29 -8.46
N GLU A 341 -6.00 0.09 -9.34
CA GLU A 341 -7.02 -0.94 -9.14
C GLU A 341 -6.42 -2.35 -9.14
N ASN A 342 -5.41 -2.61 -9.96
CA ASN A 342 -4.70 -3.89 -9.94
C ASN A 342 -3.97 -4.10 -8.61
N GLU A 343 -3.15 -3.16 -8.14
CA GLU A 343 -2.43 -3.29 -6.86
C GLU A 343 -3.40 -3.35 -5.66
N ARG A 344 -4.46 -2.54 -5.66
CA ARG A 344 -5.55 -2.59 -4.65
C ARG A 344 -6.24 -3.94 -4.64
N TYR A 345 -6.58 -4.50 -5.80
CA TYR A 345 -7.19 -5.82 -5.92
C TYR A 345 -6.31 -6.92 -5.34
N VAL A 346 -4.99 -6.88 -5.60
CA VAL A 346 -4.02 -7.83 -5.00
C VAL A 346 -4.10 -7.77 -3.49
N LEU A 347 -3.92 -6.57 -2.96
CA LEU A 347 -3.74 -6.33 -1.55
C LEU A 347 -5.01 -6.62 -0.76
N ASP A 348 -6.18 -6.26 -1.29
CA ASP A 348 -7.47 -6.62 -0.69
C ASP A 348 -7.61 -8.13 -0.56
N ARG A 349 -7.30 -8.88 -1.63
CA ARG A 349 -7.36 -10.34 -1.60
C ARG A 349 -6.34 -11.00 -0.67
N LEU A 350 -5.12 -10.49 -0.62
CA LEU A 350 -4.09 -11.03 0.27
C LEU A 350 -4.32 -10.66 1.73
N THR A 351 -4.98 -9.53 1.98
CA THR A 351 -5.39 -9.11 3.33
C THR A 351 -6.57 -9.96 3.82
N LEU A 352 -7.47 -10.35 2.90
CA LEU A 352 -8.68 -11.16 3.15
C LEU A 352 -8.47 -12.68 3.19
N ALA A 353 -7.48 -13.21 2.46
CA ALA A 353 -7.11 -14.63 2.53
C ALA A 353 -6.58 -14.95 3.94
N GLU A 354 -6.93 -16.11 4.52
CA GLU A 354 -6.46 -16.59 5.84
C GLU A 354 -4.98 -16.21 6.05
N GLY A 355 -4.77 -15.18 6.88
CA GLY A 355 -3.68 -14.25 6.61
C GLY A 355 -2.31 -14.80 6.93
N SER A 356 -1.41 -14.64 5.96
CA SER A 356 0.02 -14.79 6.23
C SER A 356 0.53 -13.53 6.92
N PRO A 357 1.25 -13.65 8.04
CA PRO A 357 1.92 -12.53 8.69
C PRO A 357 3.16 -12.07 7.90
N HIS A 358 3.53 -12.78 6.82
CA HIS A 358 4.65 -12.50 5.92
C HIS A 358 4.23 -11.77 4.63
N ILE A 359 3.05 -11.15 4.61
CA ILE A 359 2.57 -10.28 3.52
C ILE A 359 2.18 -8.93 4.13
N VAL A 360 2.57 -7.84 3.48
CA VAL A 360 2.25 -6.47 3.92
C VAL A 360 0.75 -6.26 4.08
N LYS A 361 0.34 -5.58 5.15
CA LYS A 361 -1.06 -5.26 5.44
C LYS A 361 -1.41 -3.87 4.95
N LEU A 362 -2.38 -3.79 4.03
CA LEU A 362 -2.96 -2.55 3.56
C LEU A 362 -3.97 -2.06 4.60
N LEU A 363 -3.79 -0.84 5.12
CA LEU A 363 -4.65 -0.24 6.13
C LEU A 363 -5.83 0.51 5.50
N ALA A 364 -5.54 1.31 4.47
CA ALA A 364 -6.52 2.09 3.74
C ALA A 364 -5.98 2.46 2.35
N THR A 365 -6.87 2.82 1.44
CA THR A 365 -6.51 3.50 0.19
C THR A 365 -7.23 4.83 0.12
N PHE A 366 -6.61 5.84 -0.47
CA PHE A 366 -7.28 7.10 -0.68
C PHE A 366 -6.80 7.81 -1.95
N LYS A 367 -7.63 8.73 -2.43
CA LYS A 367 -7.43 9.47 -3.66
C LYS A 367 -7.51 10.96 -3.36
N THR A 368 -6.52 11.72 -3.82
CA THR A 368 -6.51 13.19 -3.68
C THR A 368 -6.71 13.84 -5.05
N PRO A 369 -7.62 14.83 -5.19
CA PRO A 369 -7.76 15.57 -6.42
C PRO A 369 -6.46 16.32 -6.77
N GLY A 370 -6.01 16.25 -8.03
CA GLY A 370 -4.83 16.98 -8.51
C GLY A 370 -5.18 18.29 -9.22
N MET A 371 -4.20 19.21 -9.31
CA MET A 371 -4.35 20.57 -9.88
C MET A 371 -4.75 20.60 -11.37
N ASN A 372 -4.62 19.49 -12.12
CA ASN A 372 -4.94 19.40 -13.55
C ASN A 372 -5.95 18.29 -13.88
N CYS A 373 -6.92 18.04 -12.98
CA CYS A 373 -7.89 16.94 -13.11
C CYS A 373 -7.24 15.55 -13.18
N THR A 374 -5.99 15.40 -12.72
CA THR A 374 -5.32 14.12 -12.57
C THR A 374 -5.33 13.72 -11.11
N ASP A 375 -6.12 12.70 -10.81
CA ASP A 375 -6.22 12.20 -9.46
C ASP A 375 -4.94 11.48 -9.04
N LYS A 376 -4.56 11.66 -7.78
CA LYS A 376 -3.39 10.97 -7.20
C LYS A 376 -3.88 9.87 -6.26
N TYR A 377 -3.44 8.66 -6.54
CA TYR A 377 -3.82 7.46 -5.78
C TYR A 377 -2.76 7.12 -4.73
N HIS A 378 -3.24 6.74 -3.54
CA HIS A 378 -2.42 6.48 -2.38
C HIS A 378 -2.81 5.16 -1.71
N PHE A 379 -1.79 4.45 -1.24
CA PHE A 379 -1.91 3.28 -0.36
C PHE A 379 -1.32 3.62 1.00
N MET A 380 -2.00 3.20 2.07
CA MET A 380 -1.55 3.39 3.45
C MET A 380 -1.25 2.03 4.09
N PHE A 381 -0.02 1.84 4.57
CA PHE A 381 0.47 0.60 5.19
C PHE A 381 0.99 0.87 6.60
N GLU A 382 1.19 -0.19 7.40
CA GLU A 382 2.04 -0.09 8.60
C GLU A 382 3.49 0.26 8.20
N ALA A 383 4.13 1.18 8.92
CA ALA A 383 5.50 1.57 8.60
C ALA A 383 6.52 0.52 9.06
N ALA A 384 7.20 -0.14 8.13
CA ALA A 384 8.30 -1.07 8.42
C ALA A 384 9.54 -0.36 9.02
N ASP A 385 10.21 -0.99 9.99
CA ASP A 385 11.44 -0.47 10.59
C ASP A 385 12.59 -0.35 9.58
N GLY A 386 12.53 -1.14 8.50
CA GLY A 386 13.37 -1.04 7.32
C GLY A 386 13.02 -2.11 6.30
N THR A 387 13.85 -2.21 5.26
CA THR A 387 13.90 -3.42 4.43
C THR A 387 14.83 -4.44 5.08
N ILE A 388 14.86 -5.66 4.56
CA ILE A 388 15.82 -6.69 5.00
C ILE A 388 17.27 -6.23 4.83
N GLU A 389 17.57 -5.33 3.89
CA GLU A 389 18.91 -4.75 3.74
C GLU A 389 19.30 -3.90 4.95
N LYS A 390 18.36 -3.22 5.61
CA LYS A 390 18.66 -2.50 6.85
C LYS A 390 19.06 -3.47 7.96
N LEU A 391 18.35 -4.59 8.08
CA LEU A 391 18.70 -5.66 9.01
C LEU A 391 20.08 -6.25 8.67
N TRP A 392 20.34 -6.54 7.40
CA TRP A 392 21.61 -7.13 6.99
C TRP A 392 22.82 -6.21 7.13
N ASN A 393 22.62 -4.90 7.21
CA ASN A 393 23.67 -3.92 7.46
C ASN A 393 23.91 -3.63 8.95
N ASP A 394 23.10 -4.20 9.85
CA ASP A 394 23.28 -4.08 11.29
C ASP A 394 24.41 -5.01 11.77
N GLU A 395 25.64 -4.46 11.82
CA GLU A 395 26.81 -5.23 12.25
C GLU A 395 26.74 -5.65 13.73
N ASP A 396 26.07 -4.88 14.59
CA ASP A 396 25.98 -5.16 16.03
C ASP A 396 25.02 -6.32 16.28
N LEU A 397 23.82 -6.30 15.69
CA LEU A 397 22.87 -7.40 15.76
C LEU A 397 23.50 -8.71 15.29
N TRP A 398 24.25 -8.68 14.18
CA TRP A 398 24.92 -9.88 13.70
C TRP A 398 26.02 -10.35 14.66
N ARG A 399 26.87 -9.45 15.19
CA ARG A 399 27.95 -9.82 16.13
C ARG A 399 27.44 -10.40 17.43
N GLU A 400 26.33 -9.88 17.95
CA GLU A 400 25.76 -10.31 19.24
C GLU A 400 25.11 -11.69 19.16
N HIS A 401 24.57 -12.05 17.99
CA HIS A 401 23.75 -13.25 17.83
C HIS A 401 24.33 -14.29 16.87
N SER A 402 25.41 -13.98 16.14
CA SER A 402 26.07 -14.88 15.20
C SER A 402 27.47 -15.33 15.66
N PRO A 403 27.85 -16.60 15.44
CA PRO A 403 26.99 -17.68 14.98
C PRO A 403 26.18 -18.26 16.14
N GLY A 404 24.85 -18.21 16.05
CA GLY A 404 23.96 -18.64 17.14
C GLY A 404 22.78 -19.45 16.66
N ALA A 405 22.39 -20.45 17.45
CA ALA A 405 21.23 -21.29 17.18
C ALA A 405 19.92 -20.49 17.15
N VAL A 406 19.79 -19.48 18.02
CA VAL A 406 18.61 -18.60 18.09
C VAL A 406 18.42 -17.83 16.78
N LEU A 407 19.48 -17.19 16.28
CA LEU A 407 19.44 -16.47 15.01
C LEU A 407 19.16 -17.41 13.82
N SER A 408 19.79 -18.59 13.80
CA SER A 408 19.55 -19.58 12.73
C SER A 408 18.11 -20.11 12.72
N ARG A 409 17.53 -20.38 13.91
CA ARG A 409 16.13 -20.79 14.05
C ARG A 409 15.17 -19.70 13.58
N TRP A 410 15.45 -18.45 13.95
CA TRP A 410 14.68 -17.31 13.46
C TRP A 410 14.76 -17.21 11.92
N VAL A 411 15.96 -17.30 11.33
CA VAL A 411 16.11 -17.32 9.86
C VAL A 411 15.31 -18.45 9.24
N ALA A 412 15.32 -19.66 9.80
CA ALA A 412 14.52 -20.79 9.29
C ALA A 412 13.02 -20.49 9.27
N ARG A 413 12.50 -19.89 10.35
CA ARG A 413 11.10 -19.43 10.45
C ARG A 413 10.77 -18.40 9.39
N GLN A 414 11.61 -17.37 9.25
CA GLN A 414 11.38 -16.31 8.27
C GLN A 414 11.45 -16.83 6.82
N CYS A 415 12.38 -17.73 6.49
CA CYS A 415 12.46 -18.37 5.18
C CYS A 415 11.19 -19.16 4.85
N HIS A 416 10.72 -19.98 5.81
CA HIS A 416 9.44 -20.70 5.67
C HIS A 416 8.26 -19.74 5.48
N GLY A 417 8.19 -18.68 6.30
CA GLY A 417 7.16 -17.67 6.24
C GLY A 417 7.07 -16.91 4.92
N LEU A 418 8.22 -16.50 4.36
CA LEU A 418 8.28 -15.88 3.05
C LEU A 418 7.83 -16.84 1.94
N ALA A 419 8.23 -18.11 2.00
CA ALA A 419 7.80 -19.11 1.03
C ALA A 419 6.28 -19.41 1.15
N GLU A 420 5.73 -19.39 2.36
CA GLU A 420 4.30 -19.47 2.59
C GLU A 420 3.54 -18.27 2.03
N GLY A 421 4.01 -17.04 2.31
CA GLY A 421 3.46 -15.82 1.74
C GLY A 421 3.44 -15.87 0.21
N LEU A 422 4.56 -16.27 -0.41
CA LEU A 422 4.65 -16.43 -1.86
C LEU A 422 3.71 -17.53 -2.40
N ALA A 423 3.51 -18.62 -1.65
CA ALA A 423 2.56 -19.66 -2.04
C ALA A 423 1.11 -19.14 -2.08
N HIS A 424 0.73 -18.24 -1.15
CA HIS A 424 -0.57 -17.57 -1.19
C HIS A 424 -0.71 -16.60 -2.37
N VAL A 425 0.36 -15.89 -2.73
CA VAL A 425 0.38 -15.04 -3.95
C VAL A 425 0.20 -15.88 -5.21
N HIS A 426 0.86 -17.05 -5.30
CA HIS A 426 0.75 -17.90 -6.48
C HIS A 426 -0.62 -18.56 -6.65
N GLN A 427 -1.32 -18.83 -5.55
CA GLN A 427 -2.64 -19.46 -5.55
C GLN A 427 -3.53 -18.84 -4.50
N PHE A 428 -4.42 -17.97 -4.95
CA PHE A 428 -5.38 -17.34 -4.08
C PHE A 428 -6.43 -18.35 -3.61
N PRO A 429 -6.79 -18.36 -2.32
CA PRO A 429 -7.98 -19.06 -1.88
C PRO A 429 -9.20 -18.40 -2.55
N LYS A 430 -10.03 -19.21 -3.21
CA LYS A 430 -11.33 -18.77 -3.71
C LYS A 430 -12.20 -18.42 -2.50
N SER A 431 -12.63 -17.17 -2.40
CA SER A 431 -13.70 -16.80 -1.46
C SER A 431 -15.01 -17.42 -1.96
N ALA A 432 -15.94 -17.72 -1.05
CA ALA A 432 -17.27 -18.23 -1.39
C ALA A 432 -18.10 -17.25 -2.26
N VAL A 433 -17.64 -16.00 -2.36
CA VAL A 433 -18.29 -14.89 -3.09
C VAL A 433 -17.45 -14.41 -4.29
N ASP A 434 -16.29 -15.03 -4.53
CA ASP A 434 -15.36 -14.64 -5.59
C ASP A 434 -15.47 -15.57 -6.81
N ASP A 435 -16.31 -15.18 -7.77
CA ASP A 435 -16.46 -15.85 -9.07
C ASP A 435 -15.29 -15.56 -10.03
N ASN A 436 -14.24 -14.84 -9.61
CA ASN A 436 -13.13 -14.51 -10.50
C ASN A 436 -12.34 -15.77 -10.90
N PRO A 437 -12.24 -16.09 -12.21
CA PRO A 437 -11.46 -17.24 -12.67
C PRO A 437 -9.93 -17.05 -12.48
N LYS A 438 -9.47 -15.83 -12.19
CA LYS A 438 -8.05 -15.49 -11.99
C LYS A 438 -7.56 -15.88 -10.59
N THR A 439 -7.22 -17.15 -10.44
CA THR A 439 -6.73 -17.74 -9.17
C THR A 439 -5.21 -17.85 -9.09
N ARG A 440 -4.49 -17.45 -10.14
CA ARG A 440 -3.04 -17.54 -10.23
C ARG A 440 -2.43 -16.15 -10.28
N GLY A 441 -1.66 -15.81 -9.25
CA GLY A 441 -0.89 -14.57 -9.21
C GLY A 441 0.60 -14.79 -9.40
N MET A 442 1.29 -13.70 -9.64
CA MET A 442 2.74 -13.59 -9.59
C MET A 442 3.11 -12.29 -8.90
N HIS A 443 4.18 -12.32 -8.11
CA HIS A 443 4.71 -11.11 -7.50
C HIS A 443 5.47 -10.27 -8.54
N GLY A 444 6.42 -10.87 -9.25
CA GLY A 444 7.16 -10.25 -10.35
C GLY A 444 8.51 -9.62 -9.94
N ASP A 445 8.63 -9.20 -8.68
CA ASP A 445 9.75 -8.37 -8.21
C ASP A 445 10.23 -8.73 -6.80
N ILE A 446 10.43 -10.01 -6.48
CA ILE A 446 10.99 -10.44 -5.19
C ILE A 446 12.48 -10.06 -5.14
N LYS A 447 12.83 -9.18 -4.20
CA LYS A 447 14.20 -8.68 -3.97
C LYS A 447 14.33 -8.11 -2.56
N PRO A 448 15.56 -7.91 -2.03
CA PRO A 448 15.75 -7.36 -0.69
C PRO A 448 15.01 -6.04 -0.43
N GLY A 449 14.93 -5.15 -1.42
CA GLY A 449 14.20 -3.88 -1.32
C GLY A 449 12.69 -4.03 -1.09
N ASN A 450 12.10 -5.17 -1.46
CA ASN A 450 10.68 -5.47 -1.36
C ASN A 450 10.37 -6.44 -0.19
N ILE A 451 11.36 -6.77 0.63
CA ILE A 451 11.17 -7.51 1.88
C ILE A 451 11.28 -6.53 3.04
N LEU A 452 10.14 -6.25 3.68
CA LEU A 452 10.02 -5.33 4.80
C LEU A 452 10.30 -6.03 6.13
N TRP A 453 10.95 -5.33 7.05
CA TRP A 453 11.30 -5.82 8.39
C TRP A 453 10.57 -5.03 9.46
N TYR A 454 9.89 -5.73 10.37
CA TYR A 454 9.15 -5.16 11.49
C TYR A 454 9.62 -5.78 12.81
N LYS A 455 10.12 -4.96 13.73
CA LYS A 455 10.61 -5.44 15.04
C LYS A 455 9.47 -5.83 15.98
N ASP A 456 8.40 -5.02 15.98
CA ASP A 456 7.37 -5.02 17.01
C ASP A 456 6.03 -5.56 16.50
N TRP A 457 6.04 -6.56 15.61
CA TRP A 457 4.83 -7.12 14.97
C TRP A 457 4.06 -8.09 15.86
N ILE A 458 2.73 -8.06 15.79
CA ILE A 458 1.82 -8.96 16.52
C ILE A 458 1.55 -10.21 15.64
N LEU A 459 1.97 -11.39 16.11
CA LEU A 459 2.07 -12.60 15.28
C LEU A 459 0.78 -13.41 15.09
N ASP A 460 -0.23 -13.25 15.93
CA ASP A 460 -1.51 -13.97 15.75
C ASP A 460 -2.27 -13.52 14.49
N ASN A 461 -1.71 -12.55 13.75
CA ASN A 461 -2.26 -11.94 12.55
C ASN A 461 -3.67 -11.37 12.79
N GLN A 462 -4.04 -11.22 14.07
CA GLN A 462 -5.18 -10.44 14.51
C GLN A 462 -4.67 -9.02 14.73
N PRO A 463 -5.40 -8.01 14.24
CA PRO A 463 -5.10 -6.65 14.64
C PRO A 463 -5.22 -6.57 16.17
N ASN A 464 -4.43 -5.69 16.78
CA ASN A 464 -4.59 -5.38 18.19
C ASN A 464 -6.07 -5.02 18.43
N PRO A 465 -6.82 -5.82 19.23
CA PRO A 465 -8.28 -5.71 19.31
C PRO A 465 -8.78 -4.37 19.83
N SER A 466 -7.89 -3.53 20.38
CA SER A 466 -8.19 -2.18 20.86
C SER A 466 -7.46 -1.07 20.09
N GLY A 467 -6.53 -1.42 19.19
CA GLY A 467 -5.56 -0.47 18.62
C GLY A 467 -4.71 0.27 19.67
N ALA A 468 -4.76 -0.13 20.94
CA ALA A 468 -4.07 0.53 22.04
C ALA A 468 -2.57 0.19 22.06
N ILE A 469 -1.81 0.95 22.83
CA ILE A 469 -0.41 0.62 23.11
C ILE A 469 -0.40 -0.58 24.06
N GLY A 470 0.32 -1.64 23.69
CA GLY A 470 0.40 -2.88 24.47
C GLY A 470 -0.06 -4.11 23.68
N GLY A 471 0.59 -5.24 23.95
CA GLY A 471 0.46 -6.51 23.24
C GLY A 471 1.76 -7.29 23.40
N SER A 472 1.74 -8.63 23.34
CA SER A 472 2.96 -9.42 23.41
C SER A 472 3.52 -9.58 21.99
N SER A 473 4.71 -9.04 21.73
CA SER A 473 5.56 -9.63 20.69
C SER A 473 5.81 -11.09 21.10
N SER A 474 5.77 -12.02 20.16
CA SER A 474 6.06 -13.41 20.49
C SER A 474 7.53 -13.57 20.85
N GLU A 475 7.83 -14.28 21.94
CA GLU A 475 9.18 -14.75 22.24
C GLU A 475 9.76 -15.62 21.10
N GLU A 476 8.89 -16.14 20.23
CA GLU A 476 9.29 -16.98 19.10
C GLU A 476 9.92 -16.19 17.94
N GLU A 477 9.73 -14.86 17.86
CA GLU A 477 10.30 -14.00 16.81
C GLU A 477 11.15 -12.87 17.42
N PRO A 478 12.27 -13.20 18.08
CA PRO A 478 13.07 -12.25 18.86
C PRO A 478 13.72 -11.13 18.02
N PHE A 479 13.77 -11.30 16.70
CA PHE A 479 14.30 -10.31 15.76
C PHE A 479 13.22 -9.72 14.85
N GLY A 480 11.94 -9.90 15.18
CA GLY A 480 10.80 -9.40 14.41
C GLY A 480 10.41 -10.29 13.23
N ILE A 481 9.65 -9.75 12.29
CA ILE A 481 9.11 -10.46 11.12
C ILE A 481 9.50 -9.81 9.80
N LEU A 482 9.60 -10.63 8.75
CA LEU A 482 9.81 -10.23 7.37
C LEU A 482 8.53 -10.38 6.54
N GLN A 483 8.19 -9.36 5.76
CA GLN A 483 7.00 -9.37 4.90
C GLN A 483 7.32 -9.06 3.45
N ILE A 484 6.65 -9.74 2.53
CA ILE A 484 6.65 -9.43 1.10
C ILE A 484 5.80 -8.17 0.87
N ALA A 485 6.34 -7.21 0.13
CA ALA A 485 5.70 -5.95 -0.19
C ALA A 485 5.94 -5.54 -1.66
N ASP A 486 5.29 -4.45 -2.07
CA ASP A 486 5.32 -3.86 -3.42
C ASP A 486 4.76 -4.76 -4.52
N PHE A 487 3.43 -4.77 -4.60
CA PHE A 487 2.67 -5.53 -5.59
C PHE A 487 2.36 -4.70 -6.86
N GLY A 488 3.08 -3.58 -7.07
CA GLY A 488 2.81 -2.65 -8.17
C GLY A 488 3.05 -3.21 -9.58
N VAL A 489 3.76 -4.34 -9.69
CA VAL A 489 3.97 -5.08 -10.95
C VAL A 489 3.37 -6.49 -10.90
N SER A 490 2.65 -6.83 -9.83
CA SER A 490 2.03 -8.14 -9.70
C SER A 490 0.91 -8.31 -10.71
N SER A 491 0.77 -9.52 -11.26
CA SER A 491 -0.19 -9.81 -12.31
C SER A 491 -1.04 -11.04 -12.00
N PHE A 492 -2.26 -11.07 -12.57
CA PHE A 492 -3.24 -12.13 -12.33
C PHE A 492 -3.74 -12.71 -13.60
N HIS A 493 -3.80 -14.02 -13.57
CA HIS A 493 -4.15 -14.80 -14.73
C HIS A 493 -5.11 -15.91 -14.32
N SER A 494 -5.97 -16.30 -15.25
CA SER A 494 -6.65 -17.58 -15.13
C SER A 494 -5.59 -18.67 -15.29
N THR A 495 -5.94 -19.92 -14.97
CA THR A 495 -5.05 -21.06 -15.27
C THR A 495 -4.67 -21.12 -16.75
N MET A 496 -5.46 -20.53 -17.65
CA MET A 496 -5.24 -20.54 -19.09
C MET A 496 -4.38 -19.37 -19.60
N THR A 497 -4.25 -18.27 -18.84
CA THR A 497 -3.57 -17.05 -19.32
C THR A 497 -2.27 -16.74 -18.59
N VAL A 498 -1.85 -17.59 -17.63
CA VAL A 498 -0.70 -17.31 -16.76
C VAL A 498 0.63 -17.30 -17.51
N ASP A 499 0.74 -18.05 -18.59
CA ASP A 499 1.98 -18.14 -19.38
C ASP A 499 2.09 -17.07 -20.47
N GLN A 500 1.07 -16.21 -20.58
CA GLN A 500 1.01 -15.10 -21.54
C GLN A 500 1.27 -13.74 -20.86
N ALA A 501 1.74 -13.74 -19.61
CA ALA A 501 2.00 -12.52 -18.87
C ALA A 501 3.15 -11.71 -19.51
N PRO A 502 2.92 -10.44 -19.91
CA PRO A 502 3.98 -9.60 -20.42
C PRO A 502 4.98 -9.25 -19.30
N LEU A 503 6.23 -9.00 -19.68
CA LEU A 503 7.27 -8.56 -18.73
C LEU A 503 6.95 -7.15 -18.21
N ILE A 504 6.80 -6.99 -16.89
CA ILE A 504 6.56 -5.70 -16.23
C ILE A 504 7.51 -5.57 -15.03
N GLY A 505 8.35 -4.52 -15.03
CA GLY A 505 9.30 -4.25 -13.95
C GLY A 505 10.62 -5.02 -14.08
N PHE A 506 11.74 -4.38 -13.72
CA PHE A 506 13.08 -4.98 -13.77
C PHE A 506 13.73 -4.97 -12.37
N SER A 507 13.95 -6.14 -11.78
CA SER A 507 14.96 -6.32 -10.73
C SER A 507 16.25 -6.82 -11.35
N MET A 508 17.13 -5.89 -11.76
CA MET A 508 18.32 -6.24 -12.54
C MET A 508 19.19 -7.32 -11.89
N ASP A 509 19.33 -7.31 -10.55
CA ASP A 509 20.23 -8.22 -9.84
C ASP A 509 19.65 -9.63 -9.62
N TYR A 510 18.32 -9.75 -9.45
CA TYR A 510 17.61 -11.01 -9.12
C TYR A 510 16.88 -11.60 -10.34
N THR A 511 17.11 -11.01 -11.53
CA THR A 511 16.47 -11.38 -12.80
C THR A 511 16.64 -12.89 -13.07
N PRO A 512 15.55 -13.64 -13.23
CA PRO A 512 15.62 -15.05 -13.60
C PRO A 512 15.94 -15.21 -15.09
N PRO A 513 16.67 -16.26 -15.49
CA PRO A 513 17.21 -16.40 -16.84
C PRO A 513 16.13 -16.34 -17.94
N GLU A 514 14.96 -16.93 -17.69
CA GLU A 514 13.82 -16.94 -18.63
C GLU A 514 13.34 -15.56 -19.07
N THR A 515 13.49 -14.54 -18.22
CA THR A 515 13.05 -13.17 -18.53
C THR A 515 13.96 -12.50 -19.56
N GLU A 516 15.26 -12.81 -19.57
CA GLU A 516 16.19 -12.30 -20.59
C GLU A 516 16.03 -13.03 -21.93
N ILE A 517 15.71 -14.32 -21.87
CA ILE A 517 15.64 -15.17 -23.06
C ILE A 517 14.29 -14.98 -23.77
N TRP A 518 13.18 -14.99 -23.03
CA TRP A 518 11.83 -15.05 -23.60
C TRP A 518 10.99 -13.81 -23.36
N SER A 519 11.50 -12.82 -22.62
CA SER A 519 10.71 -11.64 -22.20
C SER A 519 9.41 -12.05 -21.49
N ARG A 520 9.43 -13.15 -20.73
CA ARG A 520 8.27 -13.66 -19.97
C ARG A 520 8.64 -13.81 -18.50
N HIS A 521 7.69 -13.50 -17.63
CA HIS A 521 7.76 -13.80 -16.20
C HIS A 521 6.71 -14.84 -15.87
N LEU A 522 7.11 -15.92 -15.20
CA LEU A 522 6.23 -17.05 -14.85
C LEU A 522 6.24 -17.29 -13.33
N PRO A 523 5.28 -18.02 -12.72
CA PRO A 523 5.33 -18.30 -11.29
C PRO A 523 6.63 -18.97 -10.80
N PRO A 524 7.31 -19.85 -11.57
CA PRO A 524 8.64 -20.33 -11.23
C PRO A 524 9.70 -19.22 -11.12
N SER A 525 9.55 -18.10 -11.84
CA SER A 525 10.45 -16.95 -11.81
C SER A 525 10.50 -16.30 -10.43
N ASP A 526 9.36 -16.19 -9.73
CA ASP A 526 9.32 -15.73 -8.33
C ASP A 526 10.07 -16.71 -7.40
N VAL A 527 10.04 -18.03 -7.69
CA VAL A 527 10.79 -19.02 -6.90
C VAL A 527 12.30 -18.87 -7.10
N TRP A 528 12.77 -18.53 -8.31
CA TRP A 528 14.18 -18.22 -8.54
C TRP A 528 14.61 -16.98 -7.77
N GLN A 529 13.80 -15.91 -7.82
CA GLN A 529 14.06 -14.68 -7.08
C GLN A 529 14.09 -14.93 -5.57
N LEU A 530 13.15 -15.72 -5.04
CA LEU A 530 13.18 -16.17 -3.65
C LEU A 530 14.45 -16.98 -3.36
N GLY A 531 14.85 -17.92 -4.22
CA GLY A 531 16.09 -18.68 -4.05
C GLY A 531 17.33 -17.79 -3.96
N CYS A 532 17.41 -16.77 -4.81
CA CYS A 532 18.47 -15.76 -4.78
C CYS A 532 18.50 -15.02 -3.42
N LEU A 533 17.33 -14.58 -2.93
CA LEU A 533 17.17 -13.93 -1.63
C LEU A 533 17.59 -14.87 -0.47
N LEU A 534 17.18 -16.13 -0.49
CA LEU A 534 17.51 -17.11 0.55
C LEU A 534 19.02 -17.39 0.61
N LEU A 535 19.71 -17.42 -0.54
CA LEU A 535 21.17 -17.57 -0.56
C LEU A 535 21.90 -16.35 0.01
N ASP A 536 21.39 -15.14 -0.26
CA ASP A 536 21.89 -13.93 0.38
C ASP A 536 21.70 -13.96 1.88
N PHE A 537 20.54 -14.42 2.34
CA PHE A 537 20.25 -14.54 3.76
C PHE A 537 21.17 -15.56 4.45
N ALA A 538 21.39 -16.72 3.83
CA ALA A 538 22.34 -17.73 4.29
C ALA A 538 23.78 -17.18 4.33
N THR A 539 24.15 -16.38 3.33
CA THR A 539 25.46 -15.71 3.27
C THR A 539 25.62 -14.74 4.43
N TRP A 540 24.66 -13.85 4.64
CA TRP A 540 24.65 -12.91 5.75
C TRP A 540 24.71 -13.64 7.10
N LEU A 541 23.91 -14.69 7.29
CA LEU A 541 23.89 -15.47 8.53
C LEU A 541 25.30 -16.01 8.88
N VAL A 542 26.00 -16.59 7.91
CA VAL A 542 27.32 -17.23 8.13
C VAL A 542 28.48 -16.23 8.18
N THR A 543 28.45 -15.20 7.34
CA THR A 543 29.62 -14.34 7.04
C THR A 543 29.43 -12.87 7.39
N GLY A 544 28.24 -12.50 7.86
CA GLY A 544 27.89 -11.15 8.26
C GLY A 544 27.78 -10.16 7.11
N PRO A 545 27.59 -8.86 7.44
CA PRO A 545 27.35 -7.82 6.45
C PRO A 545 28.47 -7.72 5.39
N ARG A 546 29.73 -7.86 5.82
CA ARG A 546 30.90 -7.79 4.93
C ARG A 546 30.97 -8.95 3.94
N GLY A 547 30.60 -10.15 4.38
CA GLY A 547 30.60 -11.33 3.52
C GLY A 547 29.46 -11.28 2.50
N TYR A 548 28.28 -10.77 2.89
CA TYR A 548 27.19 -10.45 1.98
C TYR A 548 27.62 -9.45 0.89
N ASP A 549 28.24 -8.33 1.28
CA ASP A 549 28.76 -7.34 0.31
C ASP A 549 29.81 -7.92 -0.64
N LYS A 550 30.72 -8.73 -0.11
CA LYS A 550 31.74 -9.41 -0.92
C LYS A 550 31.10 -10.36 -1.93
N PHE A 551 30.10 -11.13 -1.52
CA PHE A 551 29.38 -12.02 -2.42
C PHE A 551 28.64 -11.25 -3.50
N LYS A 552 27.88 -10.20 -3.15
CA LYS A 552 27.17 -9.31 -4.09
C LYS A 552 28.09 -8.74 -5.17
N LYS A 553 29.33 -8.39 -4.82
CA LYS A 553 30.37 -7.93 -5.75
C LYS A 553 30.93 -9.06 -6.61
N ALA A 554 31.21 -10.23 -6.00
CA ALA A 554 31.83 -11.37 -6.68
C ALA A 554 30.95 -11.93 -7.81
N ARG A 555 29.63 -11.97 -7.62
CA ARG A 555 28.67 -12.45 -8.62
C ARG A 555 28.26 -11.41 -9.66
N SER A 556 29.05 -10.35 -9.85
CA SER A 556 28.75 -9.36 -10.89
C SER A 556 28.95 -9.98 -12.26
N SER A 557 27.90 -9.99 -13.08
CA SER A 557 27.91 -10.50 -14.46
C SER A 557 27.25 -9.52 -15.42
N GLN A 558 27.51 -9.73 -16.71
CA GLN A 558 26.88 -9.01 -17.80
C GLN A 558 25.83 -9.92 -18.45
N GLY A 559 24.60 -9.42 -18.63
CA GLY A 559 23.50 -10.16 -19.27
C GLY A 559 23.54 -10.06 -20.79
N LEU A 560 22.52 -10.64 -21.46
CA LEU A 560 22.36 -10.52 -22.92
C LEU A 560 21.87 -9.13 -23.36
N ARG A 561 21.15 -8.42 -22.49
CA ARG A 561 20.58 -7.09 -22.72
C ARG A 561 21.28 -6.04 -21.87
N MET A 562 20.72 -4.82 -21.74
CA MET A 562 21.19 -3.81 -20.75
C MET A 562 20.96 -4.22 -19.27
N VAL A 563 20.56 -5.47 -19.02
CA VAL A 563 20.31 -6.03 -17.68
C VAL A 563 21.60 -6.67 -17.14
N ARG A 564 21.77 -6.67 -15.82
CA ARG A 564 22.94 -7.24 -15.11
C ARG A 564 22.51 -8.40 -14.20
N PRO A 565 22.06 -9.53 -14.78
CA PRO A 565 21.62 -10.68 -14.01
C PRO A 565 22.83 -11.18 -13.23
N ARG A 566 22.72 -11.31 -11.91
CA ARG A 566 23.86 -11.68 -11.05
C ARG A 566 23.93 -13.16 -10.71
N PHE A 567 22.81 -13.86 -10.84
CA PHE A 567 22.71 -15.29 -10.50
C PHE A 567 22.73 -16.20 -11.71
N SER A 568 22.68 -15.65 -12.92
CA SER A 568 22.84 -16.36 -14.18
C SER A 568 23.89 -15.71 -15.06
N THR A 569 24.47 -16.49 -15.96
CA THR A 569 25.45 -16.05 -16.95
C THR A 569 25.02 -16.51 -18.34
N PHE A 570 25.32 -15.66 -19.31
CA PHE A 570 24.96 -15.86 -20.71
C PHE A 570 26.23 -15.81 -21.55
N GLU A 571 26.61 -16.96 -22.11
CA GLU A 571 27.81 -17.07 -22.94
C GLU A 571 27.41 -17.29 -24.39
N GLN A 572 27.76 -16.35 -25.27
CA GLN A 572 27.49 -16.49 -26.69
C GLN A 572 28.47 -17.50 -27.30
N VAL A 573 27.95 -18.66 -27.68
CA VAL A 573 28.73 -19.75 -28.30
C VAL A 573 28.79 -19.56 -29.82
N LYS A 574 27.72 -19.08 -30.45
CA LYS A 574 27.63 -18.72 -31.88
C LYS A 574 26.65 -17.56 -32.09
N LYS A 575 26.60 -16.99 -33.30
CA LYS A 575 25.76 -15.82 -33.66
C LYS A 575 24.30 -15.92 -33.18
N ASN A 576 23.70 -17.11 -33.26
CA ASN A 576 22.32 -17.37 -32.81
C ASN A 576 22.26 -18.34 -31.63
N LEU A 577 23.36 -18.52 -30.90
CA LEU A 577 23.46 -19.57 -29.90
C LEU A 577 24.06 -19.06 -28.61
N THR A 578 23.22 -18.98 -27.59
CA THR A 578 23.64 -18.60 -26.24
C THR A 578 23.50 -19.79 -25.31
N HIS A 579 24.54 -20.00 -24.50
CA HIS A 579 24.55 -20.92 -23.39
C HIS A 579 24.15 -20.18 -22.12
N VAL A 580 23.14 -20.69 -21.40
CA VAL A 580 22.66 -20.08 -20.16
C VAL A 580 22.90 -21.01 -18.99
N THR A 581 23.54 -20.50 -17.94
CA THR A 581 23.85 -21.24 -16.71
C THR A 581 23.65 -20.38 -15.48
N VAL A 582 23.59 -21.03 -14.32
CA VAL A 582 23.78 -20.35 -13.03
C VAL A 582 25.21 -19.81 -12.98
N ASN A 583 25.38 -18.59 -12.47
CA ASN A 583 26.67 -17.93 -12.39
C ASN A 583 27.69 -18.82 -11.61
N PRO A 584 28.87 -19.14 -12.16
CA PRO A 584 29.86 -19.98 -11.49
C PRO A 584 30.31 -19.49 -10.10
N GLU A 585 30.32 -18.17 -9.86
CA GLU A 585 30.65 -17.62 -8.54
C GLU A 585 29.58 -17.93 -7.49
N VAL A 586 28.31 -18.15 -7.90
CA VAL A 586 27.24 -18.63 -7.00
C VAL A 586 27.55 -20.04 -6.50
N TRP A 587 27.94 -20.96 -7.40
CA TRP A 587 28.32 -22.32 -7.04
C TRP A 587 29.54 -22.38 -6.14
N LYS A 588 30.57 -21.62 -6.49
CA LYS A 588 31.79 -21.50 -5.69
C LYS A 588 31.50 -20.96 -4.30
N HIS A 589 30.66 -19.94 -4.20
CA HIS A 589 30.23 -19.36 -2.92
C HIS A 589 29.41 -20.34 -2.08
N ALA A 590 28.45 -21.05 -2.67
CA ALA A 590 27.68 -22.09 -1.99
C ALA A 590 28.59 -23.17 -1.38
N ASN A 591 29.57 -23.66 -2.14
CA ASN A 591 30.57 -24.62 -1.65
C ASN A 591 31.42 -24.04 -0.50
N ASN A 592 31.77 -22.74 -0.57
CA ASN A 592 32.48 -22.07 0.52
C ASN A 592 31.61 -21.97 1.78
N LEU A 593 30.31 -21.67 1.66
CA LEU A 593 29.37 -21.68 2.78
C LEU A 593 29.28 -23.07 3.41
N HIS A 594 29.16 -24.15 2.63
CA HIS A 594 29.12 -25.53 3.18
C HIS A 594 30.33 -25.88 4.05
N LYS A 595 31.52 -25.41 3.65
CA LYS A 595 32.80 -25.67 4.30
C LYS A 595 33.13 -24.70 5.42
N HIS A 596 32.38 -23.61 5.56
CA HIS A 596 32.68 -22.57 6.53
C HIS A 596 32.45 -23.07 7.97
N ASN A 597 33.31 -22.65 8.90
CA ASN A 597 33.29 -23.14 10.29
C ASN A 597 32.01 -22.75 11.05
N ASN A 598 31.41 -21.61 10.68
CA ASN A 598 30.19 -21.10 11.31
C ASN A 598 28.90 -21.72 10.73
N THR A 599 29.02 -22.67 9.81
CA THR A 599 27.85 -23.23 9.10
C THR A 599 27.19 -24.32 9.92
N SER A 600 25.89 -24.16 10.18
CA SER A 600 25.04 -25.16 10.82
C SER A 600 24.48 -26.16 9.79
N PRO A 601 24.00 -27.35 10.22
CA PRO A 601 23.26 -28.27 9.37
C PRO A 601 22.10 -27.61 8.63
N PHE A 602 21.34 -26.74 9.29
CA PHE A 602 20.30 -25.90 8.67
C PHE A 602 20.81 -25.12 7.46
N VAL A 603 21.91 -24.38 7.61
CA VAL A 603 22.44 -23.58 6.50
C VAL A 603 22.86 -24.46 5.33
N ARG A 604 23.41 -25.65 5.59
CA ARG A 604 23.77 -26.61 4.52
C ARG A 604 22.53 -27.06 3.76
N ASP A 605 21.48 -27.46 4.47
CA ASP A 605 20.24 -27.92 3.86
C ASP A 605 19.54 -26.78 3.09
N LEU A 606 19.56 -25.55 3.62
CA LEU A 606 19.04 -24.36 2.95
C LEU A 606 19.80 -24.05 1.66
N VAL A 607 21.14 -24.06 1.70
CA VAL A 607 21.97 -23.84 0.51
C VAL A 607 21.74 -24.96 -0.51
N ASP A 608 21.68 -26.22 -0.08
CA ASP A 608 21.38 -27.36 -0.94
C ASP A 608 20.01 -27.23 -1.61
N LEU A 609 18.97 -26.82 -0.88
CA LEU A 609 17.65 -26.55 -1.46
C LEU A 609 17.73 -25.47 -2.55
N VAL A 610 18.40 -24.35 -2.24
CA VAL A 610 18.47 -23.23 -3.17
C VAL A 610 19.19 -23.63 -4.46
N VAL A 611 20.42 -24.15 -4.37
CA VAL A 611 21.26 -24.39 -5.55
C VAL A 611 20.80 -25.59 -6.38
N ASN A 612 20.18 -26.59 -5.75
CA ASN A 612 19.77 -27.81 -6.46
C ASN A 612 18.32 -27.77 -6.95
N HIS A 613 17.46 -26.91 -6.37
CA HIS A 613 16.02 -26.98 -6.61
C HIS A 613 15.35 -25.64 -6.94
N MET A 614 15.92 -24.49 -6.55
CA MET A 614 15.34 -23.16 -6.81
C MET A 614 16.08 -22.41 -7.92
N LEU A 615 17.42 -22.47 -7.94
CA LEU A 615 18.27 -21.89 -8.98
C LEU A 615 18.48 -22.87 -10.13
N VAL A 616 17.38 -23.28 -10.76
CA VAL A 616 17.37 -24.21 -11.90
C VAL A 616 17.02 -23.44 -13.17
N VAL A 617 17.86 -23.57 -14.20
CA VAL A 617 17.56 -23.10 -15.57
C VAL A 617 16.73 -24.20 -16.24
N GLU A 618 15.49 -23.89 -16.62
CA GLU A 618 14.55 -24.85 -17.23
C GLU A 618 14.54 -24.71 -18.76
N ASP A 619 14.29 -25.80 -19.49
CA ASP A 619 14.04 -25.73 -20.94
C ASP A 619 12.63 -25.21 -21.27
N LEU A 620 12.53 -24.50 -22.40
CA LEU A 620 11.29 -24.01 -23.00
C LEU A 620 10.23 -25.12 -23.14
N GLU A 621 10.63 -26.31 -23.61
CA GLU A 621 9.71 -27.43 -23.79
C GLU A 621 9.11 -27.92 -22.45
N SER A 622 9.86 -27.86 -21.36
CA SER A 622 9.40 -28.21 -20.01
C SER A 622 8.52 -27.14 -19.38
N LEU A 623 8.71 -25.87 -19.76
CA LEU A 623 7.84 -24.77 -19.36
C LEU A 623 6.50 -24.81 -20.11
N GLU A 624 6.50 -25.15 -21.41
CA GLU A 624 5.29 -25.29 -22.22
C GLU A 624 4.47 -26.56 -21.88
N THR A 625 5.13 -27.66 -21.46
CA THR A 625 4.47 -28.93 -21.09
C THR A 625 4.03 -29.02 -19.62
N ALA A 626 4.23 -27.98 -18.81
CA ALA A 626 3.83 -27.93 -17.39
C ALA A 626 2.30 -27.99 -17.15
N HIS A 627 1.49 -27.95 -18.22
CA HIS A 627 0.03 -27.88 -18.19
C HIS A 627 -0.70 -29.22 -18.05
N ASP A 628 -0.04 -30.35 -18.24
CA ASP A 628 -0.69 -31.65 -18.11
C ASP A 628 -0.43 -32.27 -16.73
N THR A 629 -1.51 -32.51 -15.98
CA THR A 629 -1.56 -32.62 -14.50
C THR A 629 -0.92 -33.87 -13.89
N LYS A 630 0.01 -34.53 -14.58
CA LYS A 630 0.74 -35.71 -14.07
C LYS A 630 2.19 -35.75 -14.56
N ARG A 631 3.10 -35.04 -13.89
CA ARG A 631 4.54 -35.36 -13.94
C ARG A 631 5.01 -35.94 -12.61
N THR A 632 5.59 -37.13 -12.69
CA THR A 632 6.29 -37.84 -11.62
C THR A 632 7.59 -37.11 -11.26
N LYS A 633 7.96 -37.17 -9.97
CA LYS A 633 9.22 -36.64 -9.42
C LYS A 633 10.42 -37.15 -10.24
N GLY A 634 11.08 -36.29 -11.01
CA GLY A 634 12.25 -36.62 -11.83
C GLY A 634 13.01 -35.36 -12.28
N SER A 635 14.33 -35.39 -12.13
CA SER A 635 15.32 -34.29 -12.20
C SER A 635 15.24 -33.37 -13.42
N GLY A 636 15.13 -32.05 -13.19
CA GLY A 636 15.27 -31.00 -14.22
C GLY A 636 14.34 -29.79 -14.05
N ARG A 637 13.30 -29.88 -13.21
CA ARG A 637 12.31 -28.81 -12.98
C ARG A 637 12.64 -28.01 -11.71
N ARG A 638 12.44 -26.68 -11.76
CA ARG A 638 12.43 -25.79 -10.61
C ARG A 638 11.24 -26.11 -9.71
N ILE A 639 11.46 -26.18 -8.40
CA ILE A 639 10.36 -26.44 -7.46
C ILE A 639 9.33 -25.32 -7.49
N SER A 640 8.08 -25.64 -7.19
CA SER A 640 7.02 -24.64 -6.99
C SER A 640 7.14 -23.96 -5.62
N SER A 641 6.47 -22.81 -5.44
CA SER A 641 6.40 -22.13 -4.12
C SER A 641 5.81 -23.02 -3.02
N ARG A 642 4.82 -23.88 -3.34
CA ARG A 642 4.28 -24.87 -2.40
C ARG A 642 5.31 -25.91 -1.98
N GLU A 643 6.11 -26.41 -2.92
CA GLU A 643 7.18 -27.37 -2.62
C GLU A 643 8.29 -26.70 -1.80
N ALA A 644 8.69 -25.47 -2.15
CA ALA A 644 9.65 -24.68 -1.38
C ALA A 644 9.16 -24.44 0.06
N LYS A 645 7.89 -24.04 0.23
CA LYS A 645 7.24 -23.94 1.55
C LYS A 645 7.37 -25.26 2.32
N GLY A 646 7.05 -26.38 1.69
CA GLY A 646 7.11 -27.70 2.31
C GLY A 646 8.51 -28.11 2.77
N GLU A 647 9.55 -27.88 1.96
CA GLU A 647 10.93 -28.19 2.35
C GLU A 647 11.45 -27.26 3.45
N LEU A 648 11.15 -25.96 3.37
CA LEU A 648 11.53 -24.98 4.40
C LEU A 648 10.79 -25.23 5.72
N LYS A 649 9.55 -25.72 5.67
CA LYS A 649 8.80 -26.14 6.86
C LYS A 649 9.52 -27.28 7.60
N LYS A 650 10.00 -28.29 6.87
CA LYS A 650 10.78 -29.39 7.48
C LYS A 650 12.04 -28.88 8.15
N MET A 651 12.76 -27.95 7.51
CA MET A 651 13.96 -27.34 8.10
C MET A 651 13.63 -26.57 9.37
N PHE A 652 12.55 -25.79 9.35
CA PHE A 652 12.05 -25.08 10.53
C PHE A 652 11.71 -26.04 11.68
N GLU A 653 11.04 -27.16 11.40
CA GLU A 653 10.59 -28.14 12.40
C GLU A 653 11.68 -29.15 12.82
N ALA A 654 12.83 -29.18 12.14
CA ALA A 654 13.87 -30.20 12.29
C ALA A 654 14.57 -30.22 13.66
N GLU A 655 14.50 -29.14 14.43
CA GLU A 655 15.10 -29.11 15.77
C GLU A 655 14.43 -30.06 16.76
N ASN A 656 13.14 -30.37 16.54
CA ASN A 656 12.43 -31.37 17.34
C ASN A 656 13.13 -32.75 17.29
N ASP A 657 13.82 -33.04 16.19
CA ASP A 657 14.52 -34.30 15.96
C ASP A 657 16.05 -34.19 16.16
N ASN A 658 16.61 -32.97 16.14
CA ASN A 658 18.05 -32.73 16.24
C ASN A 658 18.36 -31.39 16.92
N ALA A 659 18.61 -31.43 18.24
CA ALA A 659 18.94 -30.26 19.05
C ALA A 659 20.19 -29.46 18.59
N GLY A 660 21.05 -30.05 17.76
CA GLY A 660 22.22 -29.39 17.18
C GLY A 660 22.01 -28.78 15.79
N TYR A 661 20.80 -28.89 15.22
CA TYR A 661 20.53 -28.56 13.81
C TYR A 661 20.83 -27.11 13.42
N TYR A 662 20.60 -26.18 14.36
CA TYR A 662 20.86 -24.75 14.17
C TYR A 662 22.21 -24.29 14.67
N SER A 663 22.95 -25.14 15.38
CA SER A 663 24.27 -24.79 15.92
C SER A 663 25.37 -25.02 14.88
N PRO A 664 26.42 -24.18 14.84
CA PRO A 664 27.60 -24.46 14.05
C PRO A 664 28.17 -25.82 14.43
N SER A 665 28.52 -26.61 13.42
CA SER A 665 29.14 -27.92 13.63
C SER A 665 30.25 -28.14 12.61
N SER A 666 31.31 -28.82 13.03
CA SER A 666 32.35 -29.28 12.13
C SER A 666 31.72 -30.06 10.98
N PRO A 667 32.19 -29.91 9.73
CA PRO A 667 31.61 -30.60 8.58
C PRO A 667 31.75 -32.13 8.76
N THR A 668 30.71 -32.78 9.28
CA THR A 668 30.66 -34.24 9.50
C THR A 668 30.32 -35.00 8.23
N ARG A 669 29.63 -34.34 7.28
CA ARG A 669 29.48 -34.82 5.91
C ARG A 669 30.59 -34.24 5.04
N ARG A 670 31.41 -35.11 4.43
CA ARG A 670 32.09 -34.72 3.19
C ARG A 670 30.99 -34.25 2.24
N PHE A 671 31.09 -33.01 1.79
CA PHE A 671 30.37 -32.53 0.61
C PHE A 671 30.88 -33.38 -0.57
N ASN A 672 30.27 -34.55 -0.75
CA ASN A 672 30.65 -35.52 -1.75
C ASN A 672 29.97 -35.10 -3.04
N VAL A 673 30.64 -34.24 -3.80
CA VAL A 673 30.32 -34.04 -5.22
C VAL A 673 30.45 -35.39 -5.97
N GLU A 674 31.22 -36.35 -5.42
CA GLU A 674 31.66 -37.57 -6.10
C GLU A 674 30.92 -38.88 -5.74
N LYS A 675 30.00 -38.93 -4.76
CA LYS A 675 29.39 -40.22 -4.31
C LYS A 675 27.88 -40.36 -4.42
N ARG A 676 27.19 -39.46 -5.11
CA ARG A 676 26.16 -39.97 -6.02
C ARG A 676 26.94 -40.31 -7.28
N ASP A 677 26.69 -41.48 -7.89
CA ASP A 677 27.03 -41.67 -9.30
C ASP A 677 26.77 -40.33 -10.02
N PRO A 678 27.56 -39.94 -11.02
CA PRO A 678 26.96 -39.19 -12.09
C PRO A 678 25.83 -40.08 -12.66
N LEU A 679 24.65 -40.14 -11.99
CA LEU A 679 23.44 -39.71 -12.66
C LEU A 679 23.91 -38.46 -13.33
N LYS A 680 24.25 -38.60 -14.62
CA LYS A 680 24.87 -37.59 -15.47
C LYS A 680 24.81 -36.28 -14.74
N ILE A 681 25.94 -35.75 -14.27
CA ILE A 681 26.02 -34.33 -14.01
C ILE A 681 25.81 -33.68 -15.39
N SER A 682 24.56 -33.70 -15.87
CA SER A 682 23.95 -32.72 -16.73
C SER A 682 23.54 -31.54 -15.85
N GLY A 683 24.32 -31.27 -14.78
CA GLY A 683 24.30 -30.03 -13.99
C GLY A 683 24.84 -28.84 -14.77
N THR A 684 25.14 -29.03 -16.04
CA THR A 684 24.74 -28.09 -17.08
C THR A 684 23.86 -28.87 -18.05
N LYS A 685 22.53 -28.72 -18.00
CA LYS A 685 21.84 -28.63 -19.28
C LYS A 685 22.32 -27.29 -19.81
N SER A 686 23.49 -27.35 -20.45
CA SER A 686 23.98 -26.33 -21.35
C SER A 686 22.89 -26.19 -22.39
N GLU A 687 21.96 -25.27 -22.18
CA GLU A 687 20.90 -25.08 -23.14
C GLU A 687 21.39 -24.12 -24.20
N ILE A 688 21.60 -24.73 -25.36
CA ILE A 688 21.92 -24.14 -26.63
C ILE A 688 20.58 -23.57 -27.14
N ILE A 689 20.32 -22.29 -26.84
CA ILE A 689 19.09 -21.63 -27.28
C ILE A 689 19.36 -21.04 -28.66
N ASN A 690 18.64 -21.55 -29.67
CA ASN A 690 18.74 -21.08 -31.04
C ASN A 690 17.76 -19.94 -31.30
N PHE A 691 18.25 -18.71 -31.44
CA PHE A 691 17.44 -17.49 -31.67
C PHE A 691 16.91 -17.36 -33.11
N SER A 692 16.86 -18.45 -33.90
CA SER A 692 16.48 -18.40 -35.32
C SER A 692 14.97 -18.31 -35.60
N ASP A 693 14.11 -18.27 -34.58
CA ASP A 693 12.67 -18.22 -34.81
C ASP A 693 12.17 -16.79 -35.10
N LYS A 694 11.76 -16.57 -36.36
CA LYS A 694 11.34 -15.28 -36.92
C LYS A 694 10.14 -14.68 -36.18
N ARG A 695 9.30 -15.52 -35.55
CA ARG A 695 8.16 -15.09 -34.71
C ARG A 695 8.58 -14.23 -33.52
N HIS A 696 9.74 -14.52 -32.92
CA HIS A 696 10.22 -13.80 -31.76
C HIS A 696 10.56 -12.33 -32.10
N TRP A 697 11.14 -12.09 -33.27
CA TRP A 697 11.45 -10.75 -33.76
C TRP A 697 10.19 -9.97 -34.19
N GLU A 698 9.17 -10.65 -34.72
CA GLU A 698 7.88 -10.05 -35.09
C GLU A 698 7.03 -9.64 -33.87
N GLU A 699 7.07 -10.41 -32.77
CA GLU A 699 6.42 -10.02 -31.50
C GLU A 699 7.16 -8.89 -30.79
N MET A 700 8.50 -8.86 -30.84
CA MET A 700 9.28 -7.74 -30.32
C MET A 700 9.05 -6.44 -31.10
N ALA A 701 8.99 -6.50 -32.44
CA ALA A 701 8.69 -5.33 -33.25
C ALA A 701 7.28 -4.76 -32.97
N LYS A 702 6.31 -5.62 -32.62
CA LYS A 702 4.98 -5.19 -32.17
C LYS A 702 5.01 -4.56 -30.77
N TRP A 703 5.85 -5.06 -29.87
CA TRP A 703 6.02 -4.50 -28.53
C TRP A 703 6.72 -3.13 -28.56
N GLU A 704 7.83 -3.00 -29.29
CA GLU A 704 8.54 -1.73 -29.48
C GLU A 704 7.66 -0.69 -30.21
N ALA A 705 6.85 -1.11 -31.19
CA ALA A 705 5.86 -0.24 -31.85
C ALA A 705 4.64 0.11 -30.97
N SER A 706 4.47 -0.55 -29.82
CA SER A 706 3.42 -0.23 -28.84
C SER A 706 3.92 0.65 -27.69
N GLU A 707 5.25 0.73 -27.50
CA GLU A 707 5.91 1.65 -26.56
C GLU A 707 6.31 2.99 -27.21
N ALA A 708 6.53 3.04 -28.53
CA ALA A 708 6.69 4.27 -29.31
C ALA A 708 5.33 4.88 -29.66
#